data_AF-A0A812SMG4-F1
#
_entry.id   AF-A0A812SMG4-F1
#
_cell.length_a   1.000
_cell.length_b   1.000
_cell.length_c   1.000
_cell.angle_alpha   90.00
_cell.angle_beta   90.00
_cell.angle_gamma   90.00
#
_symmetry.space_group_name_H-M   'P 1'
#
loop_
_entity.id
_entity.type
_entity.pdbx_description
1 polymer ?
#
loop_
_entity_poly.entity_id
_entity_poly.type
_entity_poly.pdbx_seq_one_letter_code
_entity_poly.pdbx_strand_id
1 'polypeptide(L)'
;MEQVMPHHVQWIKEKCLTFQPEQNKLTLANGQQIEYDILVVAAGLQQNFGAVAGLPETMGKNGVASIYSFDYSPSVWANITHLQKGKAIFTNPATAVNCGGAPQKICYLAEAAWRERGVRNNIDIEFCTATPGIFACPEYRVALEKVMQSKNITPSVKTNLVEVDGERKIATFEREGELVTKEFDFLHVTPPMSAPDFIRNSPLANAAGFVDVDKETCQHNKFSNVFSLGDCSSLPTSKTYSAISSQAPVVTYNVQALMAGKEPTSVYDGYTACPVLVGDSKLMLAEFNGYTMEAIPTFKPLDQTKPNVLFYWLKRYIFEHVYWHSMPLGRWYGKYMWFEPPVKHKVAEVPKPSTFKASPPSETAALKASVPISGVGEASQGASTAADSLKPELFGVSTPNLPGDVSLSGNMDVAIIEQLAPRYKGWLYLNPAENKHFHRKAIEAAGCKVEVAPIPNPAGGQPATAEHAEAVLAAMERLPRPLMIQCTSGNRAGAALLLAQAKALGHNRASASLLAEDLDLKFFTKCSECGPIKDWVLDQLPANNEEAQQTPAAKKGAVIEQLFDPQGSSTFSYLIGCSDSQEAVLIDPVLGMESRDLSLAEELGFKVKYVVNTHCHADHITSGGAIKKQLPEVKTMISEASGAAADVKLKDGDTIEFGKYALQAVATPGHTDGCMCFVLRGPDAPKAVFTGDTLLIRGCGRTDFQQGDASRLYDVVHQKIFTLPEDTKIYPGHDYKGRNVSTVAEEKKFNPRLTQNKEGFIKTMQDLKLPYPKMMDEAVPANLVCGV
;
A
#
# COMPACT_ATOMS: atom_id res chain seq x y z
N MET A 1 -14.81 7.85 -7.33
CA MET A 1 -15.68 8.94 -6.84
C MET A 1 -16.98 8.44 -6.26
N GLU A 2 -17.86 7.78 -7.00
CA GLU A 2 -19.15 7.27 -6.48
C GLU A 2 -19.05 6.51 -5.13
N GLN A 3 -18.05 5.63 -5.00
CA GLN A 3 -17.78 4.86 -3.77
C GLN A 3 -17.28 5.67 -2.56
N VAL A 4 -16.91 6.94 -2.74
CA VAL A 4 -16.35 7.83 -1.70
C VAL A 4 -17.11 9.15 -1.51
N MET A 5 -18.13 9.40 -2.33
CA MET A 5 -19.02 10.55 -2.12
C MET A 5 -19.97 10.25 -0.94
N PRO A 6 -20.14 11.16 0.03
CA PRO A 6 -21.12 10.97 1.10
C PRO A 6 -22.54 10.84 0.52
N HIS A 7 -23.34 9.88 1.02
CA HIS A 7 -24.65 9.54 0.45
C HIS A 7 -25.68 10.70 0.38
N HIS A 8 -25.47 11.78 1.14
CA HIS A 8 -26.32 12.97 1.14
C HIS A 8 -25.83 14.09 0.19
N VAL A 9 -24.71 13.88 -0.53
CA VAL A 9 -24.13 14.85 -1.46
C VAL A 9 -24.45 14.43 -2.89
N GLN A 10 -25.08 15.33 -3.66
CA GLN A 10 -25.31 15.11 -5.08
C GLN A 10 -23.99 15.19 -5.86
N TRP A 11 -23.58 14.09 -6.50
CA TRP A 11 -22.45 14.11 -7.43
C TRP A 11 -22.91 14.52 -8.83
N ILE A 12 -22.53 15.72 -9.24
CA ILE A 12 -22.68 16.18 -10.62
C ILE A 12 -21.42 15.78 -11.39
N LYS A 13 -21.53 14.70 -12.17
CA LYS A 13 -20.41 14.11 -12.92
C LYS A 13 -20.16 14.86 -14.23
N GLU A 14 -19.80 16.13 -14.14
CA GLU A 14 -19.49 16.96 -15.30
C GLU A 14 -18.37 17.96 -15.01
N LYS A 15 -17.64 18.40 -16.05
CA LYS A 15 -16.56 19.39 -15.91
C LYS A 15 -17.13 20.80 -15.74
N CYS A 16 -16.59 21.57 -14.79
CA CYS A 16 -16.78 23.02 -14.76
C CYS A 16 -15.93 23.68 -15.88
N LEU A 17 -16.51 24.63 -16.62
CA LEU A 17 -15.82 25.40 -17.65
C LEU A 17 -15.45 26.82 -17.21
N THR A 18 -16.28 27.46 -16.38
CA THR A 18 -16.08 28.86 -15.97
C THR A 18 -17.04 29.26 -14.85
N PHE A 19 -16.69 30.33 -14.13
CA PHE A 19 -17.43 30.89 -13.00
C PHE A 19 -17.99 32.28 -13.35
N GLN A 20 -19.17 32.59 -12.84
CA GLN A 20 -19.83 33.89 -12.91
C GLN A 20 -20.11 34.35 -11.46
N PRO A 21 -19.06 34.65 -10.67
CA PRO A 21 -19.20 34.85 -9.23
C PRO A 21 -20.02 36.10 -8.85
N GLU A 22 -20.04 37.14 -9.69
CA GLU A 22 -20.94 38.29 -9.52
C GLU A 22 -22.44 37.92 -9.60
N GLN A 23 -22.77 36.74 -10.12
CA GLN A 23 -24.15 36.21 -10.25
C GLN A 23 -24.37 34.95 -9.41
N ASN A 24 -23.37 34.52 -8.63
CA ASN A 24 -23.33 33.25 -7.93
C ASN A 24 -23.62 32.02 -8.83
N LYS A 25 -23.04 31.99 -10.03
CA LYS A 25 -23.21 30.89 -10.99
C LYS A 25 -21.90 30.25 -11.43
N LEU A 26 -21.97 29.01 -11.87
CA LEU A 26 -20.93 28.37 -12.68
C LEU A 26 -21.56 27.68 -13.90
N THR A 27 -20.77 27.52 -14.96
CA THR A 27 -21.19 26.87 -16.20
C THR A 27 -20.42 25.57 -16.41
N LEU A 28 -21.14 24.49 -16.72
CA LEU A 28 -20.61 23.16 -16.98
C LEU A 28 -20.31 22.91 -18.47
N ALA A 29 -19.56 21.86 -18.77
CA ALA A 29 -19.18 21.45 -20.12
C ALA A 29 -20.37 21.05 -21.03
N ASN A 30 -21.48 20.62 -20.44
CA ASN A 30 -22.73 20.35 -21.15
C ASN A 30 -23.59 21.64 -21.37
N GLY A 31 -23.08 22.82 -21.01
CA GLY A 31 -23.79 24.11 -21.11
C GLY A 31 -24.76 24.39 -19.95
N GLN A 32 -24.96 23.45 -19.02
CA GLN A 32 -25.80 23.67 -17.84
C GLN A 32 -25.18 24.74 -16.93
N GLN A 33 -26.02 25.67 -16.44
CA GLN A 33 -25.65 26.59 -15.37
C GLN A 33 -26.12 26.04 -14.02
N ILE A 34 -25.28 26.24 -13.00
CA ILE A 34 -25.59 25.92 -11.60
C ILE A 34 -25.46 27.20 -10.78
N GLU A 35 -26.53 27.53 -10.04
CA GLU A 35 -26.54 28.56 -9.01
C GLU A 35 -26.05 28.00 -7.68
N TYR A 36 -25.40 28.82 -6.86
CA TYR A 36 -24.91 28.44 -5.53
C TYR A 36 -25.13 29.56 -4.50
N ASP A 37 -25.31 29.22 -3.23
CA ASP A 37 -25.23 30.22 -2.15
C ASP A 37 -23.78 30.46 -1.73
N ILE A 38 -23.01 29.37 -1.60
CA ILE A 38 -21.59 29.35 -1.21
C ILE A 38 -20.84 28.39 -2.15
N LEU A 39 -19.67 28.80 -2.62
CA LEU A 39 -18.81 28.01 -3.51
C LEU A 39 -17.50 27.63 -2.80
N VAL A 40 -17.11 26.36 -2.86
CA VAL A 40 -15.79 25.88 -2.42
C VAL A 40 -15.04 25.30 -3.62
N VAL A 41 -13.92 25.90 -4.01
CA VAL A 41 -13.12 25.48 -5.16
C VAL A 41 -11.92 24.63 -4.71
N ALA A 42 -11.87 23.37 -5.16
CA ALA A 42 -10.86 22.38 -4.78
C ALA A 42 -10.41 21.50 -5.96
N ALA A 43 -10.10 22.12 -7.11
CA ALA A 43 -9.93 21.45 -8.40
C ALA A 43 -8.52 20.89 -8.70
N GLY A 44 -7.62 20.79 -7.72
CA GLY A 44 -6.28 20.22 -7.91
C GLY A 44 -5.29 21.14 -8.65
N LEU A 45 -4.21 20.54 -9.17
CA LEU A 45 -3.28 21.14 -10.14
C LEU A 45 -3.47 20.48 -11.51
N GLN A 46 -3.21 21.24 -12.57
CA GLN A 46 -3.10 20.75 -13.94
C GLN A 46 -1.64 20.40 -14.27
N GLN A 47 -1.42 19.25 -14.92
CA GLN A 47 -0.10 18.77 -15.33
C GLN A 47 0.15 19.14 -16.79
N ASN A 48 1.19 19.94 -17.04
CA ASN A 48 1.47 20.53 -18.35
C ASN A 48 2.66 19.83 -19.01
N PHE A 49 2.51 18.56 -19.38
CA PHE A 49 3.57 17.81 -20.09
C PHE A 49 4.01 18.51 -21.38
N GLY A 50 3.08 19.13 -22.12
CA GLY A 50 3.40 19.92 -23.32
C GLY A 50 4.12 21.26 -23.08
N ALA A 51 4.45 21.61 -21.84
CA ALA A 51 5.31 22.76 -21.54
C ALA A 51 6.83 22.44 -21.67
N VAL A 52 7.17 21.17 -21.92
CA VAL A 52 8.53 20.70 -22.21
C VAL A 52 8.50 20.12 -23.63
N ALA A 53 9.36 20.62 -24.52
CA ALA A 53 9.36 20.19 -25.93
C ALA A 53 9.73 18.70 -26.05
N GLY A 54 9.04 17.96 -26.94
CA GLY A 54 9.26 16.52 -27.17
C GLY A 54 8.79 15.58 -26.04
N LEU A 55 8.37 16.13 -24.89
CA LEU A 55 7.98 15.31 -23.73
C LEU A 55 6.69 14.50 -23.98
N PRO A 56 5.56 15.08 -24.48
CA PRO A 56 4.33 14.32 -24.72
C PRO A 56 4.51 13.09 -25.62
N GLU A 57 5.38 13.19 -26.63
CA GLU A 57 5.60 12.17 -27.65
C GLU A 57 6.36 10.94 -27.10
N THR A 58 7.27 11.18 -26.15
CA THR A 58 8.13 10.16 -25.53
C THR A 58 7.68 9.68 -24.16
N MET A 59 6.63 10.25 -23.54
CA MET A 59 6.15 9.78 -22.24
C MET A 59 5.80 8.28 -22.25
N GLY A 60 6.36 7.52 -21.29
CA GLY A 60 6.20 6.07 -21.19
C GLY A 60 7.09 5.26 -22.14
N LYS A 61 7.91 5.91 -22.97
CA LYS A 61 8.78 5.30 -23.99
C LYS A 61 10.23 5.75 -23.79
N ASN A 62 11.18 5.06 -24.43
CA ASN A 62 12.59 5.47 -24.54
C ASN A 62 13.33 5.76 -23.20
N GLY A 63 12.86 5.20 -22.09
CA GLY A 63 13.40 5.51 -20.76
C GLY A 63 12.78 6.73 -20.08
N VAL A 64 11.74 7.37 -20.63
CA VAL A 64 11.10 8.58 -20.07
C VAL A 64 9.80 8.22 -19.35
N ALA A 65 9.68 8.55 -18.06
CA ALA A 65 8.53 8.18 -17.24
C ALA A 65 8.18 9.25 -16.18
N SER A 66 6.99 9.18 -15.58
CA SER A 66 6.56 10.11 -14.53
C SER A 66 5.59 9.46 -13.55
N ILE A 67 5.80 9.67 -12.26
CA ILE A 67 4.90 9.20 -11.18
C ILE A 67 3.61 10.04 -11.07
N TYR A 68 3.53 11.16 -11.79
CA TYR A 68 2.47 12.15 -11.62
C TYR A 68 1.22 11.86 -12.46
N SER A 69 1.36 11.19 -13.59
CA SER A 69 0.23 10.69 -14.38
C SER A 69 -0.15 9.28 -13.95
N PHE A 70 -1.45 8.99 -13.87
CA PHE A 70 -1.96 7.64 -13.65
C PHE A 70 -1.45 6.68 -14.74
N ASP A 71 -1.50 7.11 -16.01
CA ASP A 71 -1.17 6.29 -17.17
C ASP A 71 0.34 6.01 -17.28
N TYR A 72 1.19 6.96 -16.85
CA TYR A 72 2.65 6.84 -16.98
C TYR A 72 3.34 6.32 -15.72
N SER A 73 2.70 6.35 -14.55
CA SER A 73 3.31 5.92 -13.28
C SER A 73 3.80 4.46 -13.28
N PRO A 74 3.07 3.46 -13.84
CA PRO A 74 3.57 2.08 -13.93
C PRO A 74 4.90 1.94 -14.68
N SER A 75 5.11 2.74 -15.74
CA SER A 75 6.34 2.71 -16.54
C SER A 75 7.58 3.14 -15.73
N VAL A 76 7.41 3.90 -14.64
CA VAL A 76 8.52 4.31 -13.77
C VAL A 76 9.18 3.09 -13.12
N TRP A 77 8.38 2.14 -12.61
CA TRP A 77 8.92 0.93 -11.97
C TRP A 77 9.56 -0.03 -12.99
N ALA A 78 8.95 -0.16 -14.18
CA ALA A 78 9.53 -0.95 -15.27
C ALA A 78 10.91 -0.41 -15.69
N ASN A 79 11.04 0.90 -15.93
CA ASN A 79 12.32 1.52 -16.29
C ASN A 79 13.36 1.42 -15.16
N ILE A 80 12.98 1.63 -13.90
CA ILE A 80 13.86 1.38 -12.75
C ILE A 80 14.33 -0.07 -12.74
N THR A 81 13.48 -1.03 -13.10
CA THR A 81 13.82 -2.47 -13.05
C THR A 81 14.69 -2.94 -14.21
N HIS A 82 14.47 -2.43 -15.41
CA HIS A 82 15.27 -2.78 -16.58
C HIS A 82 16.65 -2.09 -16.62
N LEU A 83 16.84 -0.96 -15.91
CA LEU A 83 18.12 -0.25 -15.90
C LEU A 83 19.20 -0.99 -15.09
N GLN A 84 20.19 -1.55 -15.78
CA GLN A 84 21.33 -2.30 -15.20
C GLN A 84 22.63 -1.48 -15.12
N LYS A 85 22.76 -0.45 -15.97
CA LYS A 85 23.91 0.47 -16.05
C LYS A 85 23.51 1.74 -16.81
N GLY A 86 24.31 2.79 -16.73
CA GLY A 86 24.12 4.02 -17.50
C GLY A 86 23.64 5.19 -16.65
N LYS A 87 22.95 6.18 -17.24
CA LYS A 87 22.60 7.42 -16.54
C LYS A 87 21.12 7.54 -16.19
N ALA A 88 20.82 7.79 -14.92
CA ALA A 88 19.48 8.05 -14.41
C ALA A 88 19.32 9.52 -13.99
N ILE A 89 18.39 10.24 -14.61
CA ILE A 89 18.09 11.64 -14.30
C ILE A 89 16.69 11.76 -13.71
N PHE A 90 16.55 12.55 -12.64
CA PHE A 90 15.29 12.84 -11.96
C PHE A 90 15.08 14.35 -11.95
N THR A 91 13.94 14.85 -12.43
CA THR A 91 13.72 16.30 -12.60
C THR A 91 12.71 16.89 -11.63
N ASN A 92 12.88 18.16 -11.27
CA ASN A 92 11.91 18.99 -10.56
C ASN A 92 11.83 20.41 -11.21
N PRO A 93 10.66 20.85 -11.70
CA PRO A 93 10.52 22.07 -12.50
C PRO A 93 10.51 23.35 -11.64
N ALA A 94 10.54 24.50 -12.30
CA ALA A 94 10.45 25.82 -11.67
C ALA A 94 9.05 26.17 -11.13
N THR A 95 8.01 25.44 -11.54
CA THR A 95 6.61 25.74 -11.19
C THR A 95 6.24 25.24 -9.79
N ALA A 96 5.06 25.66 -9.31
CA ALA A 96 4.40 24.89 -8.26
C ALA A 96 4.19 23.43 -8.71
N VAL A 97 4.24 22.49 -7.77
CA VAL A 97 4.01 21.05 -7.99
C VAL A 97 3.25 20.48 -6.80
N ASN A 98 2.44 19.44 -7.02
CA ASN A 98 1.83 18.71 -5.92
C ASN A 98 2.89 17.82 -5.24
N CYS A 99 3.01 17.95 -3.92
CA CYS A 99 4.05 17.32 -3.12
C CYS A 99 5.48 17.52 -3.69
N GLY A 100 6.06 18.72 -3.52
CA GLY A 100 7.42 19.05 -4.02
C GLY A 100 8.59 18.19 -3.50
N GLY A 101 8.36 17.28 -2.54
CA GLY A 101 9.34 16.24 -2.20
C GLY A 101 9.17 14.91 -2.95
N ALA A 102 8.10 14.70 -3.73
CA ALA A 102 7.92 13.46 -4.49
C ALA A 102 8.98 13.21 -5.59
N PRO A 103 9.54 14.23 -6.28
CA PRO A 103 10.58 14.02 -7.32
C PRO A 103 11.85 13.38 -6.76
N GLN A 104 12.26 13.77 -5.54
CA GLN A 104 13.39 13.17 -4.83
C GLN A 104 13.03 11.82 -4.16
N LYS A 105 11.78 11.62 -3.71
CA LYS A 105 11.34 10.31 -3.16
C LYS A 105 11.58 9.18 -4.16
N ILE A 106 11.17 9.37 -5.42
CA ILE A 106 11.36 8.33 -6.44
C ILE A 106 12.84 8.16 -6.80
N CYS A 107 13.66 9.22 -6.77
CA CYS A 107 15.12 9.13 -6.90
C CYS A 107 15.74 8.25 -5.81
N TYR A 108 15.38 8.46 -4.53
CA TYR A 108 15.88 7.65 -3.41
C TYR A 108 15.36 6.19 -3.43
N LEU A 109 14.14 5.96 -3.91
CA LEU A 109 13.57 4.61 -4.05
C LEU A 109 14.23 3.84 -5.20
N ALA A 110 14.49 4.51 -6.32
CA ALA A 110 15.21 3.92 -7.46
C ALA A 110 16.65 3.55 -7.07
N GLU A 111 17.35 4.44 -6.36
CA GLU A 111 18.68 4.15 -5.79
C GLU A 111 18.67 2.87 -4.93
N ALA A 112 17.70 2.77 -4.01
CA ALA A 112 17.59 1.61 -3.14
C ALA A 112 17.34 0.33 -3.92
N ALA A 113 16.43 0.34 -4.91
CA ALA A 113 16.14 -0.81 -5.77
C ALA A 113 17.36 -1.23 -6.63
N TRP A 114 18.14 -0.29 -7.16
CA TRP A 114 19.38 -0.61 -7.87
C TRP A 114 20.47 -1.16 -6.94
N ARG A 115 20.52 -0.72 -5.68
CA ARG A 115 21.49 -1.22 -4.70
C ARG A 115 21.12 -2.61 -4.19
N GLU A 116 19.84 -2.86 -3.95
CA GLU A 116 19.30 -4.17 -3.57
C GLU A 116 19.59 -5.23 -4.65
N ARG A 117 19.47 -4.86 -5.93
CA ARG A 117 19.86 -5.71 -7.08
C ARG A 117 21.37 -5.75 -7.38
N GLY A 118 22.21 -5.08 -6.60
CA GLY A 118 23.67 -5.06 -6.79
C GLY A 118 24.18 -4.24 -8.00
N VAL A 119 23.32 -3.56 -8.75
CA VAL A 119 23.66 -2.83 -9.99
C VAL A 119 23.95 -1.34 -9.79
N ARG A 120 23.67 -0.81 -8.60
CA ARG A 120 23.83 0.62 -8.25
C ARG A 120 25.16 1.23 -8.69
N ASN A 121 26.27 0.51 -8.58
CA ASN A 121 27.60 1.04 -8.88
C ASN A 121 27.83 1.28 -10.39
N ASN A 122 26.97 0.75 -11.25
CA ASN A 122 27.01 0.95 -12.70
C ASN A 122 26.12 2.11 -13.18
N ILE A 123 25.43 2.80 -12.26
CA ILE A 123 24.38 3.77 -12.58
C ILE A 123 24.72 5.14 -12.00
N ASP A 124 24.90 6.14 -12.86
CA ASP A 124 25.10 7.52 -12.45
C ASP A 124 23.75 8.20 -12.22
N ILE A 125 23.51 8.66 -10.98
CA ILE A 125 22.22 9.26 -10.58
C ILE A 125 22.36 10.78 -10.42
N GLU A 126 21.58 11.54 -11.18
CA GLU A 126 21.54 13.00 -11.14
C GLU A 126 20.12 13.50 -10.80
N PHE A 127 20.00 14.37 -9.79
CA PHE A 127 18.74 15.05 -9.44
C PHE A 127 18.81 16.51 -9.89
N CYS A 128 18.18 16.82 -11.02
CA CYS A 128 18.11 18.15 -11.59
C CYS A 128 16.89 18.90 -11.04
N THR A 129 17.10 20.02 -10.35
CA THR A 129 16.00 20.86 -9.85
C THR A 129 16.18 22.31 -10.26
N ALA A 130 15.11 22.93 -10.74
CA ALA A 130 15.09 24.36 -11.07
C ALA A 130 15.25 25.27 -9.84
N THR A 131 14.98 24.75 -8.64
CA THR A 131 15.09 25.49 -7.38
C THR A 131 16.56 25.69 -6.95
N PRO A 132 16.87 26.71 -6.12
CA PRO A 132 18.23 26.93 -5.60
C PRO A 132 18.67 25.92 -4.51
N GLY A 133 17.83 24.95 -4.17
CA GLY A 133 18.11 23.90 -3.19
C GLY A 133 17.10 22.76 -3.30
N ILE A 134 17.48 21.56 -2.86
CA ILE A 134 16.68 20.34 -3.08
C ILE A 134 15.41 20.25 -2.23
N PHE A 135 15.25 21.09 -1.21
CA PHE A 135 14.06 21.14 -0.36
C PHE A 135 13.85 22.56 0.19
N ALA A 136 12.60 22.95 0.46
CA ALA A 136 12.25 24.32 0.82
C ALA A 136 12.60 24.69 2.28
N CYS A 137 12.25 23.83 3.23
CA CYS A 137 12.59 24.03 4.65
C CYS A 137 14.11 23.81 4.87
N PRO A 138 14.87 24.79 5.39
CA PRO A 138 16.33 24.69 5.51
C PRO A 138 16.82 23.51 6.36
N GLU A 139 16.12 23.17 7.44
CA GLU A 139 16.52 22.10 8.36
C GLU A 139 16.46 20.72 7.68
N TYR A 140 15.30 20.38 7.09
CA TYR A 140 15.17 19.13 6.34
C TYR A 140 16.01 19.13 5.05
N ARG A 141 16.26 20.28 4.41
CA ARG A 141 17.18 20.39 3.27
C ARG A 141 18.58 19.87 3.63
N VAL A 142 19.16 20.37 4.72
CA VAL A 142 20.50 19.93 5.19
C VAL A 142 20.53 18.44 5.53
N ALA A 143 19.42 17.89 6.04
CA ALA A 143 19.31 16.45 6.29
C ALA A 143 19.21 15.63 4.99
N LEU A 144 18.44 16.09 4.00
CA LEU A 144 18.25 15.43 2.70
C LEU A 144 19.48 15.53 1.79
N GLU A 145 20.27 16.59 1.90
CA GLU A 145 21.56 16.74 1.21
C GLU A 145 22.55 15.67 1.69
N LYS A 146 22.59 15.38 3.00
CA LYS A 146 23.37 14.25 3.56
C LYS A 146 22.87 12.88 3.07
N VAL A 147 21.56 12.72 2.82
CA VAL A 147 20.98 11.50 2.24
C VAL A 147 21.35 11.34 0.77
N MET A 148 21.37 12.42 -0.03
CA MET A 148 21.88 12.36 -1.41
C MET A 148 23.38 12.01 -1.43
N GLN A 149 24.17 12.64 -0.56
CA GLN A 149 25.61 12.39 -0.45
C GLN A 149 25.92 10.93 -0.08
N SER A 150 25.25 10.37 0.95
CA SER A 150 25.49 8.97 1.37
C SER A 150 25.05 7.93 0.32
N LYS A 151 24.17 8.32 -0.60
CA LYS A 151 23.68 7.51 -1.72
C LYS A 151 24.39 7.78 -3.05
N ASN A 152 25.44 8.61 -3.05
CA ASN A 152 26.19 9.05 -4.23
C ASN A 152 25.28 9.59 -5.37
N ILE A 153 24.26 10.38 -5.00
CA ILE A 153 23.35 11.06 -5.93
C ILE A 153 23.86 12.48 -6.14
N THR A 154 24.02 12.91 -7.40
CA THR A 154 24.49 14.26 -7.74
C THR A 154 23.34 15.26 -7.77
N PRO A 155 23.29 16.29 -6.90
CA PRO A 155 22.29 17.35 -6.97
C PRO A 155 22.72 18.45 -7.95
N SER A 156 21.88 18.74 -8.94
CA SER A 156 22.04 19.84 -9.89
C SER A 156 20.94 20.89 -9.69
N VAL A 157 21.21 21.88 -8.83
CA VAL A 157 20.31 23.00 -8.54
C VAL A 157 20.27 24.03 -9.67
N LYS A 158 19.24 24.88 -9.70
CA LYS A 158 18.96 25.86 -10.77
C LYS A 158 18.99 25.26 -12.20
N THR A 159 18.64 23.98 -12.34
CA THR A 159 18.73 23.22 -13.59
C THR A 159 17.33 22.72 -13.96
N ASN A 160 16.65 23.47 -14.84
CA ASN A 160 15.25 23.25 -15.22
C ASN A 160 15.15 22.48 -16.54
N LEU A 161 14.33 21.42 -16.62
CA LEU A 161 14.13 20.69 -17.88
C LEU A 161 13.27 21.54 -18.85
N VAL A 162 13.71 21.65 -20.11
CA VAL A 162 13.00 22.44 -21.15
C VAL A 162 12.67 21.65 -22.43
N GLU A 163 13.43 20.60 -22.74
CA GLU A 163 13.22 19.76 -23.92
C GLU A 163 13.72 18.32 -23.67
N VAL A 164 13.09 17.33 -24.30
CA VAL A 164 13.50 15.92 -24.32
C VAL A 164 13.42 15.36 -25.74
N ASP A 165 14.57 14.99 -26.30
CA ASP A 165 14.68 14.13 -27.48
C ASP A 165 14.71 12.67 -26.98
N GLY A 166 13.55 12.02 -27.02
CA GLY A 166 13.40 10.65 -26.55
C GLY A 166 14.17 9.62 -27.39
N GLU A 167 14.17 9.76 -28.72
CA GLU A 167 14.80 8.79 -29.61
C GLU A 167 16.32 8.78 -29.46
N ARG A 168 16.93 9.97 -29.31
CA ARG A 168 18.37 10.12 -29.07
C ARG A 168 18.75 10.06 -27.58
N LYS A 169 17.74 9.93 -26.70
CA LYS A 169 17.85 9.99 -25.23
C LYS A 169 18.64 11.20 -24.71
N ILE A 170 18.33 12.39 -25.22
CA ILE A 170 18.94 13.65 -24.79
C ILE A 170 17.89 14.50 -24.08
N ALA A 171 18.22 15.00 -22.90
CA ALA A 171 17.43 15.96 -22.15
C ALA A 171 18.16 17.32 -22.12
N THR A 172 17.50 18.38 -22.58
CA THR A 172 18.03 19.75 -22.55
C THR A 172 17.50 20.47 -21.32
N PHE A 173 18.42 21.08 -20.56
CA PHE A 173 18.12 21.84 -19.36
C PHE A 173 18.53 23.30 -19.52
N GLU A 174 17.72 24.23 -19.05
CA GLU A 174 18.13 25.60 -18.81
C GLU A 174 18.82 25.69 -17.44
N ARG A 175 20.02 26.27 -17.41
CA ARG A 175 20.78 26.53 -16.19
C ARG A 175 21.44 27.90 -16.27
N GLU A 176 21.02 28.80 -15.38
CA GLU A 176 21.58 30.16 -15.25
C GLU A 176 21.58 30.98 -16.57
N GLY A 177 20.63 30.71 -17.46
CA GLY A 177 20.47 31.34 -18.77
C GLY A 177 21.11 30.60 -19.94
N GLU A 178 21.84 29.52 -19.69
CA GLU A 178 22.47 28.67 -20.72
C GLU A 178 21.72 27.34 -20.89
N LEU A 179 21.74 26.78 -22.11
CA LEU A 179 21.21 25.44 -22.40
C LEU A 179 22.30 24.39 -22.25
N VAL A 180 22.04 23.38 -21.42
CA VAL A 180 22.93 22.26 -21.12
C VAL A 180 22.23 20.95 -21.47
N THR A 181 22.76 20.23 -22.45
CA THR A 181 22.27 18.90 -22.81
C THR A 181 22.87 17.81 -21.92
N LYS A 182 22.09 16.77 -21.65
CA LYS A 182 22.50 15.58 -20.90
C LYS A 182 21.92 14.34 -21.56
N GLU A 183 22.77 13.37 -21.87
CA GLU A 183 22.32 12.02 -22.23
C GLU A 183 21.71 11.32 -21.00
N PHE A 184 20.77 10.40 -21.23
CA PHE A 184 20.18 9.56 -20.20
C PHE A 184 19.91 8.15 -20.70
N ASP A 185 19.82 7.19 -19.78
CA ASP A 185 19.22 5.87 -20.03
C ASP A 185 17.86 5.74 -19.36
N PHE A 186 17.65 6.49 -18.27
CA PHE A 186 16.37 6.68 -17.61
C PHE A 186 16.18 8.15 -17.23
N LEU A 187 15.01 8.71 -17.53
CA LEU A 187 14.60 10.07 -17.20
C LEU A 187 13.23 10.03 -16.49
N HIS A 188 13.24 10.23 -15.18
CA HIS A 188 12.02 10.54 -14.44
C HIS A 188 11.73 12.04 -14.54
N VAL A 189 10.57 12.37 -15.13
CA VAL A 189 10.14 13.76 -15.31
C VAL A 189 9.06 14.13 -14.30
N THR A 190 9.27 15.22 -13.57
CA THR A 190 8.19 15.95 -12.92
C THR A 190 7.69 17.01 -13.90
N PRO A 191 6.46 16.91 -14.42
CA PRO A 191 5.96 17.87 -15.39
C PRO A 191 5.79 19.25 -14.72
N PRO A 192 6.00 20.36 -15.45
CA PRO A 192 5.52 21.67 -15.02
C PRO A 192 4.02 21.61 -14.73
N MET A 193 3.57 22.30 -13.68
CA MET A 193 2.16 22.32 -13.27
C MET A 193 1.64 23.73 -13.05
N SER A 194 0.33 23.89 -13.10
CA SER A 194 -0.35 25.16 -12.85
C SER A 194 -1.71 24.97 -12.20
N ALA A 195 -2.35 26.06 -11.80
CA ALA A 195 -3.80 26.05 -11.66
C ALA A 195 -4.45 25.54 -12.96
N PRO A 196 -5.59 24.82 -12.88
CA PRO A 196 -6.37 24.43 -14.04
C PRO A 196 -6.78 25.62 -14.91
N ASP A 197 -6.77 25.46 -16.23
CA ASP A 197 -7.00 26.59 -17.15
C ASP A 197 -8.38 27.25 -16.98
N PHE A 198 -9.39 26.48 -16.61
CA PHE A 198 -10.74 26.99 -16.32
C PHE A 198 -10.82 27.84 -15.04
N ILE A 199 -9.84 27.71 -14.14
CA ILE A 199 -9.65 28.60 -12.98
C ILE A 199 -8.79 29.79 -13.38
N ARG A 200 -7.61 29.53 -13.99
CA ARG A 200 -6.64 30.54 -14.43
C ARG A 200 -7.28 31.66 -15.26
N ASN A 201 -8.22 31.30 -16.14
CA ASN A 201 -8.89 32.24 -17.04
C ASN A 201 -10.24 32.75 -16.50
N SER A 202 -10.50 32.61 -15.19
CA SER A 202 -11.76 33.00 -14.55
C SER A 202 -11.63 34.26 -13.66
N PRO A 203 -12.76 34.92 -13.30
CA PRO A 203 -12.74 36.04 -12.35
C PRO A 203 -12.30 35.67 -10.92
N LEU A 204 -12.09 34.39 -10.62
CA LEU A 204 -11.60 33.90 -9.32
C LEU A 204 -10.06 33.84 -9.24
N ALA A 205 -9.34 34.04 -10.34
CA ALA A 205 -7.88 33.90 -10.36
C ALA A 205 -7.14 35.16 -9.87
N ASN A 206 -6.07 34.94 -9.12
CA ASN A 206 -5.03 35.92 -8.88
C ASN A 206 -4.08 36.04 -10.10
N ALA A 207 -3.10 36.94 -10.04
CA ALA A 207 -2.13 37.17 -11.11
C ALA A 207 -1.28 35.93 -11.49
N ALA A 208 -1.21 34.89 -10.64
CA ALA A 208 -0.53 33.62 -10.92
C ALA A 208 -1.49 32.52 -11.45
N GLY A 209 -2.78 32.83 -11.63
CA GLY A 209 -3.82 31.91 -12.11
C GLY A 209 -4.49 31.06 -11.04
N PHE A 210 -4.11 31.18 -9.77
CA PHE A 210 -4.68 30.40 -8.65
C PHE A 210 -5.88 31.11 -8.03
N VAL A 211 -6.80 30.37 -7.40
CA VAL A 211 -7.98 30.96 -6.75
C VAL A 211 -7.55 31.95 -5.65
N ASP A 212 -7.97 33.21 -5.75
CA ASP A 212 -7.44 34.30 -4.93
C ASP A 212 -8.04 34.36 -3.52
N VAL A 213 -7.43 33.67 -2.57
CA VAL A 213 -7.90 33.59 -1.18
C VAL A 213 -7.00 34.31 -0.16
N ASP A 214 -7.61 34.78 0.93
CA ASP A 214 -6.94 35.17 2.16
C ASP A 214 -6.21 33.96 2.74
N LYS A 215 -4.92 34.15 3.04
CA LYS A 215 -4.04 33.05 3.47
C LYS A 215 -4.48 32.40 4.79
N GLU A 216 -5.25 33.09 5.61
CA GLU A 216 -5.66 32.62 6.94
C GLU A 216 -7.08 32.03 6.90
N THR A 217 -8.07 32.74 6.36
CA THR A 217 -9.47 32.26 6.36
C THR A 217 -9.82 31.32 5.21
N CYS A 218 -8.96 31.24 4.18
CA CYS A 218 -9.20 30.50 2.94
C CYS A 218 -10.43 31.01 2.14
N GLN A 219 -10.93 32.20 2.47
CA GLN A 219 -12.03 32.91 1.81
C GLN A 219 -11.48 33.74 0.64
N HIS A 220 -12.24 33.90 -0.44
CA HIS A 220 -11.81 34.65 -1.61
C HIS A 220 -11.74 36.16 -1.34
N ASN A 221 -10.63 36.82 -1.69
CA ASN A 221 -10.36 38.22 -1.34
C ASN A 221 -11.40 39.21 -1.90
N LYS A 222 -12.01 38.88 -3.06
CA LYS A 222 -13.08 39.67 -3.71
C LYS A 222 -14.52 39.21 -3.43
N PHE A 223 -14.75 37.93 -3.11
CA PHE A 223 -16.10 37.33 -3.14
C PHE A 223 -16.36 36.59 -1.83
N SER A 224 -17.13 37.20 -0.93
CA SER A 224 -17.28 36.74 0.46
C SER A 224 -17.90 35.34 0.61
N ASN A 225 -18.64 34.85 -0.38
CA ASN A 225 -19.23 33.52 -0.41
C ASN A 225 -18.43 32.48 -1.20
N VAL A 226 -17.21 32.80 -1.62
CA VAL A 226 -16.31 31.86 -2.30
C VAL A 226 -15.14 31.51 -1.39
N PHE A 227 -14.77 30.23 -1.32
CA PHE A 227 -13.64 29.70 -0.58
C PHE A 227 -12.79 28.79 -1.47
N SER A 228 -11.51 28.61 -1.15
CA SER A 228 -10.66 27.62 -1.83
C SER A 228 -9.60 27.06 -0.91
N LEU A 229 -9.28 25.77 -1.11
CA LEU A 229 -8.24 25.07 -0.37
C LEU A 229 -7.43 24.17 -1.29
N GLY A 230 -6.29 23.71 -0.77
CA GLY A 230 -5.41 22.78 -1.45
C GLY A 230 -4.79 23.35 -2.71
N ASP A 231 -4.61 22.46 -3.68
CA ASP A 231 -3.72 22.62 -4.81
C ASP A 231 -4.10 23.76 -5.78
N CYS A 232 -5.38 24.08 -5.95
CA CYS A 232 -5.83 25.19 -6.81
C CYS A 232 -5.85 26.57 -6.13
N SER A 233 -5.67 26.63 -4.82
CA SER A 233 -5.71 27.90 -4.05
C SER A 233 -4.41 28.71 -4.17
N SER A 234 -4.49 30.01 -3.91
CA SER A 234 -3.33 30.91 -3.81
C SER A 234 -2.54 30.77 -2.49
N LEU A 235 -2.96 29.87 -1.58
CA LEU A 235 -2.34 29.70 -0.26
C LEU A 235 -0.81 29.51 -0.37
N PRO A 236 0.02 30.37 0.25
CA PRO A 236 1.48 30.35 0.06
C PRO A 236 2.14 29.28 0.93
N THR A 237 1.82 28.02 0.67
CA THR A 237 2.30 26.83 1.38
C THR A 237 2.62 25.71 0.39
N SER A 238 3.32 24.66 0.84
CA SER A 238 3.51 23.48 -0.02
C SER A 238 2.18 22.78 -0.27
N LYS A 239 1.82 22.66 -1.55
CA LYS A 239 0.62 21.98 -2.08
C LYS A 239 0.69 20.48 -1.77
N THR A 240 0.11 20.07 -0.64
CA THR A 240 0.17 18.70 -0.11
C THR A 240 -1.16 18.29 0.50
N TYR A 241 -1.43 16.98 0.51
CA TYR A 241 -2.52 16.39 1.27
C TYR A 241 -2.50 16.77 2.76
N SER A 242 -1.31 16.87 3.37
CA SER A 242 -1.16 17.27 4.77
C SER A 242 -1.59 18.73 5.00
N ALA A 243 -1.32 19.63 4.05
CA ALA A 243 -1.85 20.99 4.10
C ALA A 243 -3.37 21.01 3.97
N ILE A 244 -3.95 20.24 3.03
CA ILE A 244 -5.41 20.08 2.87
C ILE A 244 -6.05 19.63 4.19
N SER A 245 -5.45 18.68 4.91
CA SER A 245 -5.98 18.18 6.19
C SER A 245 -6.01 19.21 7.33
N SER A 246 -5.31 20.34 7.20
CA SER A 246 -5.39 21.49 8.13
C SER A 246 -6.14 22.69 7.56
N GLN A 247 -6.38 22.75 6.25
CA GLN A 247 -7.19 23.78 5.59
C GLN A 247 -8.69 23.42 5.59
N ALA A 248 -9.04 22.14 5.42
CA ALA A 248 -10.43 21.70 5.37
C ALA A 248 -11.25 22.05 6.63
N PRO A 249 -10.72 21.93 7.86
CA PRO A 249 -11.45 22.37 9.06
C PRO A 249 -11.68 23.89 9.07
N VAL A 250 -10.66 24.67 8.69
CA VAL A 250 -10.73 26.14 8.61
C VAL A 250 -11.80 26.60 7.63
N VAL A 251 -11.83 26.03 6.42
CA VAL A 251 -12.90 26.29 5.45
C VAL A 251 -14.26 25.86 6.00
N THR A 252 -14.35 24.70 6.66
CA THR A 252 -15.62 24.20 7.23
C THR A 252 -16.19 25.16 8.27
N TYR A 253 -15.40 25.59 9.26
CA TYR A 253 -15.86 26.52 10.29
C TYR A 253 -16.19 27.90 9.71
N ASN A 254 -15.45 28.36 8.70
CA ASN A 254 -15.68 29.66 8.07
C ASN A 254 -16.92 29.66 7.16
N VAL A 255 -17.20 28.57 6.46
CA VAL A 255 -18.47 28.34 5.74
C VAL A 255 -19.63 28.27 6.74
N GLN A 256 -19.49 27.53 7.85
CA GLN A 256 -20.51 27.49 8.91
C GLN A 256 -20.77 28.85 9.56
N ALA A 257 -19.71 29.65 9.78
CA ALA A 257 -19.85 31.03 10.27
C ALA A 257 -20.65 31.88 9.29
N LEU A 258 -20.31 31.84 7.99
CA LEU A 258 -21.03 32.57 6.95
C LEU A 258 -22.50 32.14 6.83
N MET A 259 -22.79 30.83 6.87
CA MET A 259 -24.16 30.29 6.89
C MET A 259 -24.95 30.76 8.13
N ALA A 260 -24.28 31.05 9.24
CA ALA A 260 -24.87 31.60 10.46
C ALA A 260 -24.90 33.14 10.50
N GLY A 261 -24.56 33.83 9.40
CA GLY A 261 -24.50 35.29 9.32
C GLY A 261 -23.37 35.92 10.14
N LYS A 262 -22.27 35.19 10.36
CA LYS A 262 -21.10 35.62 11.14
C LYS A 262 -19.87 35.73 10.25
N GLU A 263 -18.95 36.60 10.65
CA GLU A 263 -17.66 36.78 9.97
C GLU A 263 -16.77 35.51 10.06
N PRO A 264 -16.17 35.07 8.94
CA PRO A 264 -15.11 34.06 8.90
C PRO A 264 -13.90 34.46 9.75
N THR A 265 -13.74 33.82 10.91
CA THR A 265 -12.63 34.11 11.84
C THR A 265 -11.62 32.98 11.99
N SER A 266 -11.90 31.76 11.54
CA SER A 266 -11.00 30.62 11.70
C SER A 266 -9.74 30.76 10.84
N VAL A 267 -8.59 30.40 11.38
CA VAL A 267 -7.26 30.64 10.78
C VAL A 267 -6.49 29.36 10.47
N TYR A 268 -6.05 29.22 9.22
CA TYR A 268 -5.03 28.27 8.78
C TYR A 268 -3.64 28.81 9.12
N ASP A 269 -2.83 28.00 9.82
CA ASP A 269 -1.52 28.42 10.35
C ASP A 269 -0.33 28.14 9.41
N GLY A 270 -0.59 27.77 8.15
CA GLY A 270 0.43 27.45 7.17
C GLY A 270 0.99 26.03 7.24
N TYR A 271 0.56 25.19 8.20
CA TYR A 271 1.06 23.81 8.36
C TYR A 271 1.00 23.00 7.06
N THR A 272 2.11 22.35 6.73
CA THR A 272 2.24 21.38 5.64
C THR A 272 3.24 20.30 6.04
N ALA A 273 3.16 19.15 5.38
CA ALA A 273 4.11 18.06 5.61
C ALA A 273 4.45 17.33 4.32
N CYS A 274 5.69 16.85 4.24
CA CYS A 274 6.16 15.98 3.18
C CYS A 274 6.82 14.74 3.80
N PRO A 275 6.12 13.60 3.83
CA PRO A 275 6.74 12.33 4.21
C PRO A 275 7.70 11.89 3.10
N VAL A 276 9.00 12.13 3.26
CA VAL A 276 10.04 11.84 2.25
C VAL A 276 10.58 10.43 2.47
N LEU A 277 10.09 9.48 1.66
CA LEU A 277 10.71 8.17 1.49
C LEU A 277 12.16 8.33 1.03
N VAL A 278 13.09 7.69 1.72
CA VAL A 278 14.54 7.77 1.44
C VAL A 278 15.14 6.40 1.10
N GLY A 279 14.31 5.44 0.67
CA GLY A 279 14.72 4.04 0.48
C GLY A 279 14.85 3.27 1.80
N ASP A 280 15.33 2.02 1.72
CA ASP A 280 15.72 1.19 2.88
C ASP A 280 14.62 1.02 3.95
N SER A 281 13.35 0.99 3.52
CA SER A 281 12.16 1.00 4.38
C SER A 281 12.15 2.13 5.43
N LYS A 282 12.73 3.29 5.09
CA LYS A 282 12.86 4.47 5.96
C LYS A 282 12.24 5.72 5.33
N LEU A 283 11.82 6.63 6.19
CA LEU A 283 11.19 7.89 5.82
C LEU A 283 11.64 9.03 6.74
N MET A 284 11.90 10.20 6.17
CA MET A 284 12.07 11.45 6.89
C MET A 284 10.74 12.22 6.86
N LEU A 285 10.16 12.50 8.03
CA LEU A 285 8.84 13.13 8.13
C LEU A 285 9.00 14.65 8.22
N ALA A 286 9.14 15.31 7.07
CA ALA A 286 9.36 16.75 7.02
C ALA A 286 8.06 17.54 7.28
N GLU A 287 7.84 17.97 8.52
CA GLU A 287 6.73 18.85 8.92
C GLU A 287 7.25 20.27 9.16
N PHE A 288 6.67 21.26 8.48
CA PHE A 288 7.11 22.65 8.53
C PHE A 288 5.94 23.63 8.30
N ASN A 289 6.13 24.88 8.72
CA ASN A 289 5.21 25.97 8.42
C ASN A 289 5.50 26.49 7.00
N GLY A 290 4.51 26.47 6.11
CA GLY A 290 4.67 26.95 4.74
C GLY A 290 4.90 28.47 4.61
N TYR A 291 4.59 29.26 5.64
CA TYR A 291 4.76 30.72 5.65
C TYR A 291 6.13 31.15 6.19
N THR A 292 6.65 30.47 7.21
CA THR A 292 7.95 30.81 7.83
C THR A 292 9.09 29.88 7.41
N MET A 293 8.79 28.74 6.79
CA MET A 293 9.71 27.64 6.47
C MET A 293 10.40 26.99 7.69
N GLU A 294 9.89 27.23 8.90
CA GLU A 294 10.39 26.64 10.15
C GLU A 294 9.84 25.22 10.35
N ALA A 295 10.64 24.31 10.89
CA ALA A 295 10.21 22.95 11.21
C ALA A 295 9.24 22.93 12.41
N ILE A 296 8.12 22.21 12.26
CA ILE A 296 7.10 22.03 13.31
C ILE A 296 6.75 20.53 13.47
N PRO A 297 7.71 19.69 13.90
CA PRO A 297 7.50 18.25 14.02
C PRO A 297 6.48 17.91 15.11
N THR A 298 5.54 17.01 14.76
CA THR A 298 4.45 16.54 15.61
C THR A 298 4.95 15.53 16.66
N PHE A 299 5.85 14.62 16.29
CA PHE A 299 6.23 13.46 17.11
C PHE A 299 7.40 13.72 18.08
N LYS A 300 7.40 14.83 18.81
CA LYS A 300 8.43 15.09 19.84
C LYS A 300 8.31 14.03 20.96
N PRO A 301 9.42 13.38 21.39
CA PRO A 301 10.82 13.75 21.21
C PRO A 301 11.58 13.09 20.03
N LEU A 302 10.90 12.42 19.09
CA LEU A 302 11.56 11.82 17.93
C LEU A 302 12.12 12.88 16.99
N ASP A 303 13.38 12.71 16.61
CA ASP A 303 14.06 13.55 15.63
C ASP A 303 13.58 13.21 14.20
N GLN A 304 12.68 14.05 13.70
CA GLN A 304 12.07 13.90 12.37
C GLN A 304 13.00 14.26 11.21
N THR A 305 14.19 14.83 11.48
CA THR A 305 15.22 15.06 10.45
C THR A 305 15.98 13.77 10.10
N LYS A 306 15.79 12.69 10.88
CA LYS A 306 16.46 11.40 10.66
C LYS A 306 15.54 10.41 9.93
N PRO A 307 16.07 9.65 8.94
CA PRO A 307 15.37 8.51 8.35
C PRO A 307 14.90 7.49 9.39
N ASN A 308 13.60 7.20 9.43
CA ASN A 308 12.98 6.35 10.46
C ASN A 308 11.99 5.34 9.83
N VAL A 309 12.00 4.10 10.34
CA VAL A 309 11.09 3.02 9.90
C VAL A 309 9.65 3.22 10.41
N LEU A 310 9.47 3.83 11.59
CA LEU A 310 8.14 4.11 12.14
C LEU A 310 7.36 5.09 11.25
N PHE A 311 8.03 6.14 10.76
CA PHE A 311 7.41 7.09 9.82
C PHE A 311 7.20 6.46 8.44
N TYR A 312 8.00 5.45 8.06
CA TYR A 312 7.77 4.66 6.84
C TYR A 312 6.49 3.82 6.96
N TRP A 313 6.30 3.08 8.05
CA TRP A 313 5.06 2.32 8.31
C TRP A 313 3.83 3.24 8.44
N LEU A 314 3.99 4.40 9.10
CA LEU A 314 2.97 5.44 9.17
C LEU A 314 2.53 5.88 7.76
N LYS A 315 3.47 6.17 6.85
CA LYS A 315 3.13 6.53 5.46
C LYS A 315 2.62 5.34 4.64
N ARG A 316 3.17 4.14 4.83
CA ARG A 316 2.88 2.96 4.00
C ARG A 316 1.52 2.39 4.30
N TYR A 317 1.18 2.19 5.58
CA TYR A 317 -0.02 1.46 5.99
C TYR A 317 -1.08 2.37 6.63
N ILE A 318 -0.67 3.26 7.55
CA ILE A 318 -1.63 4.05 8.33
C ILE A 318 -2.24 5.18 7.49
N PHE A 319 -1.43 5.96 6.77
CA PHE A 319 -1.93 7.07 5.96
C PHE A 319 -2.82 6.64 4.79
N GLU A 320 -2.62 5.43 4.24
CA GLU A 320 -3.52 4.86 3.23
C GLU A 320 -4.89 4.52 3.83
N HIS A 321 -4.92 3.81 4.96
CA HIS A 321 -6.15 3.49 5.67
C HIS A 321 -6.89 4.77 6.12
N VAL A 322 -6.17 5.75 6.67
CA VAL A 322 -6.70 7.07 7.05
C VAL A 322 -7.29 7.82 5.84
N TYR A 323 -6.61 7.77 4.70
CA TYR A 323 -7.08 8.40 3.47
C TYR A 323 -8.43 7.83 3.04
N TRP A 324 -8.60 6.51 2.97
CA TRP A 324 -9.86 5.93 2.51
C TRP A 324 -10.98 5.94 3.55
N HIS A 325 -10.68 5.78 4.84
CA HIS A 325 -11.68 5.55 5.88
C HIS A 325 -11.92 6.72 6.86
N SER A 326 -11.10 7.77 6.84
CA SER A 326 -11.26 8.93 7.74
C SER A 326 -11.39 10.27 7.01
N MET A 327 -10.57 10.54 6.00
CA MET A 327 -10.49 11.89 5.42
C MET A 327 -11.70 12.32 4.56
N PRO A 328 -12.22 11.51 3.59
CA PRO A 328 -13.47 11.79 2.88
C PRO A 328 -14.69 11.92 3.79
N LEU A 329 -14.63 11.34 5.00
CA LEU A 329 -15.69 11.44 6.02
C LEU A 329 -15.53 12.66 6.94
N GLY A 330 -14.52 13.52 6.72
CA GLY A 330 -14.24 14.71 7.54
C GLY A 330 -13.65 14.39 8.92
N ARG A 331 -13.09 13.20 9.14
CA ARG A 331 -12.64 12.70 10.45
C ARG A 331 -11.12 12.72 10.65
N TRP A 332 -10.39 13.48 9.84
CA TRP A 332 -8.92 13.56 9.89
C TRP A 332 -8.43 15.00 9.78
N TYR A 333 -7.65 15.42 10.79
CA TYR A 333 -7.26 16.80 11.07
C TYR A 333 -5.74 17.02 11.01
N GLY A 334 -5.02 16.20 10.23
CA GLY A 334 -3.58 16.34 10.01
C GLY A 334 -2.77 16.04 11.27
N LYS A 335 -2.01 17.04 11.76
CA LYS A 335 -1.21 16.93 13.01
C LYS A 335 -2.03 16.60 14.26
N TYR A 336 -3.34 16.90 14.23
CA TYR A 336 -4.27 16.56 15.31
C TYR A 336 -4.91 15.16 15.16
N MET A 337 -4.57 14.41 14.10
CA MET A 337 -5.07 13.06 13.83
C MET A 337 -6.61 13.01 13.78
N TRP A 338 -7.26 12.25 14.66
CA TRP A 338 -8.73 12.17 14.77
C TRP A 338 -9.33 13.18 15.76
N PHE A 339 -8.51 14.00 16.42
CA PHE A 339 -8.96 15.01 17.36
C PHE A 339 -9.25 16.32 16.62
N GLU A 340 -10.40 16.91 16.93
CA GLU A 340 -10.80 18.20 16.36
C GLU A 340 -9.79 19.29 16.77
N PRO A 341 -9.28 20.10 15.82
CA PRO A 341 -8.23 21.07 16.11
C PRO A 341 -8.78 22.22 16.97
N PRO A 342 -7.99 22.77 17.91
CA PRO A 342 -8.37 24.00 18.59
C PRO A 342 -8.53 25.14 17.57
N VAL A 343 -9.73 25.68 17.43
CA VAL A 343 -10.04 26.74 16.46
C VAL A 343 -9.26 28.00 16.83
N LYS A 344 -8.31 28.38 15.97
CA LYS A 344 -7.60 29.66 16.04
C LYS A 344 -8.47 30.72 15.38
N HIS A 345 -8.87 31.75 16.13
CA HIS A 345 -9.63 32.87 15.59
C HIS A 345 -8.71 34.07 15.29
N LYS A 346 -8.96 34.80 14.19
CA LYS A 346 -8.45 36.16 13.97
C LYS A 346 -8.88 37.01 15.17
N VAL A 347 -7.91 37.46 15.97
CA VAL A 347 -8.16 38.44 17.03
C VAL A 347 -8.49 39.76 16.33
N ALA A 348 -9.64 40.36 16.64
CA ALA A 348 -10.00 41.66 16.10
C ALA A 348 -8.91 42.68 16.47
N GLU A 349 -8.36 43.41 15.49
CA GLU A 349 -7.49 44.53 15.77
C GLU A 349 -8.27 45.59 16.55
N VAL A 350 -7.97 45.71 17.84
CA VAL A 350 -8.44 46.85 18.63
C VAL A 350 -7.83 48.10 17.99
N PRO A 351 -8.65 49.07 17.53
CA PRO A 351 -8.12 50.29 16.92
C PRO A 351 -7.16 50.96 17.91
N LYS A 352 -5.90 51.17 17.49
CA LYS A 352 -4.91 51.86 18.33
C LYS A 352 -5.50 53.20 18.78
N PRO A 353 -5.62 53.48 20.10
CA PRO A 353 -6.11 54.76 20.57
C PRO A 353 -5.25 55.88 19.99
N SER A 354 -5.89 56.92 19.48
CA SER A 354 -5.19 58.11 18.99
C SER A 354 -4.33 58.71 20.10
N THR A 355 -3.08 59.05 19.76
CA THR A 355 -2.09 59.51 20.73
C THR A 355 -2.50 60.82 21.39
N PHE A 356 -2.92 60.77 22.66
CA PHE A 356 -2.88 61.91 23.56
C PHE A 356 -1.73 61.75 24.57
N LYS A 357 -0.85 62.75 24.63
CA LYS A 357 0.23 62.82 25.62
C LYS A 357 -0.28 63.45 26.92
N ALA A 358 -0.09 62.77 28.05
CA ALA A 358 -0.03 63.37 29.39
C ALA A 358 0.87 62.51 30.30
N SER A 359 1.40 63.12 31.36
CA SER A 359 2.60 62.69 32.11
C SER A 359 2.40 61.55 33.14
N PRO A 360 3.49 60.86 33.58
CA PRO A 360 3.51 59.93 34.74
C PRO A 360 3.61 60.69 36.09
N PRO A 361 3.71 60.08 37.30
CA PRO A 361 3.87 58.64 37.64
C PRO A 361 2.99 58.11 38.83
N SER A 362 3.09 56.81 39.17
CA SER A 362 3.46 56.33 40.53
C SER A 362 3.44 54.79 40.64
N GLU A 363 4.11 54.27 41.68
CA GLU A 363 4.33 52.85 41.96
C GLU A 363 3.20 52.22 42.79
N THR A 364 3.02 50.88 42.75
CA THR A 364 3.30 49.98 43.90
C THR A 364 2.70 48.55 43.77
N ALA A 365 3.37 47.63 44.49
CA ALA A 365 2.83 46.43 45.15
C ALA A 365 2.37 45.20 44.33
N ALA A 366 3.04 44.09 44.60
CA ALA A 366 2.62 42.73 44.27
C ALA A 366 1.71 42.14 45.37
N LEU A 367 0.96 41.08 45.06
CA LEU A 367 0.52 40.10 46.06
C LEU A 367 0.29 38.71 45.43
N LYS A 368 0.83 37.68 46.09
CA LYS A 368 0.51 36.27 45.85
C LYS A 368 -0.71 35.89 46.70
N ALA A 369 -1.56 35.01 46.18
CA ALA A 369 -2.48 34.22 47.00
C ALA A 369 -2.54 32.78 46.44
N SER A 370 -2.79 31.82 47.32
CA SER A 370 -2.75 30.38 47.06
C SER A 370 -3.89 29.65 47.80
N VAL A 371 -3.83 28.32 47.84
CA VAL A 371 -4.68 27.38 48.61
C VAL A 371 -6.11 27.14 48.05
N PRO A 372 -6.82 26.05 48.43
CA PRO A 372 -7.07 24.96 47.48
C PRO A 372 -8.56 24.50 47.41
N ILE A 373 -8.87 23.46 46.64
CA ILE A 373 -10.14 22.71 46.81
C ILE A 373 -9.88 21.20 46.80
N SER A 374 -10.31 20.55 47.88
CA SER A 374 -10.54 19.11 47.98
C SER A 374 -12.04 18.83 47.84
N GLY A 375 -12.42 17.67 47.29
CA GLY A 375 -13.81 17.25 47.22
C GLY A 375 -13.98 15.93 46.47
N VAL A 376 -14.19 14.84 47.20
CA VAL A 376 -14.53 13.51 46.66
C VAL A 376 -16.02 13.26 46.92
N GLY A 377 -16.72 12.66 45.96
CA GLY A 377 -18.10 12.20 46.11
C GLY A 377 -18.40 11.03 45.18
N GLU A 378 -18.67 9.87 45.77
CA GLU A 378 -19.26 8.67 45.13
C GLU A 378 -20.80 8.88 45.05
N ALA A 379 -21.65 8.21 44.25
CA ALA A 379 -21.57 7.08 43.32
C ALA A 379 -22.70 7.29 42.23
N SER A 380 -23.20 6.36 41.39
CA SER A 380 -23.01 4.90 41.23
C SER A 380 -23.44 4.40 39.84
N GLN A 381 -23.02 3.17 39.50
CA GLN A 381 -23.66 2.15 38.63
C GLN A 381 -24.22 2.51 37.23
N GLY A 382 -23.54 1.95 36.22
CA GLY A 382 -24.03 1.73 34.85
C GLY A 382 -23.11 0.74 34.12
N ALA A 383 -22.99 -0.50 34.64
CA ALA A 383 -21.97 -1.45 34.20
C ALA A 383 -22.42 -2.31 33.01
N SER A 384 -21.74 -2.15 31.87
CA SER A 384 -21.75 -3.09 30.74
C SER A 384 -20.34 -3.15 30.12
N THR A 385 -19.75 -4.35 30.12
CA THR A 385 -18.56 -4.74 29.32
C THR A 385 -17.33 -3.82 29.40
N ALA A 386 -16.63 -3.82 30.54
CA ALA A 386 -15.29 -3.20 30.69
C ALA A 386 -14.10 -4.18 30.46
N ALA A 387 -14.36 -5.42 30.03
CA ALA A 387 -13.30 -6.42 29.82
C ALA A 387 -12.46 -6.15 28.56
N ASP A 388 -13.08 -5.64 27.49
CA ASP A 388 -12.42 -5.44 26.18
C ASP A 388 -11.56 -4.17 26.08
N SER A 389 -11.57 -3.30 27.10
CA SER A 389 -10.81 -2.04 27.10
C SER A 389 -9.41 -2.11 27.70
N LEU A 390 -9.04 -3.23 28.35
CA LEU A 390 -7.73 -3.41 29.00
C LEU A 390 -6.69 -4.00 28.06
N LYS A 391 -5.75 -3.16 27.61
CA LYS A 391 -4.58 -3.52 26.80
C LYS A 391 -3.58 -4.41 27.58
N PRO A 392 -3.22 -5.62 27.13
CA PRO A 392 -2.27 -6.50 27.82
C PRO A 392 -0.91 -5.84 28.10
N GLU A 393 -0.49 -4.90 27.25
CA GLU A 393 0.75 -4.16 27.36
C GLU A 393 0.84 -3.33 28.66
N LEU A 394 -0.30 -2.95 29.25
CA LEU A 394 -0.37 -2.27 30.56
C LEU A 394 0.09 -3.17 31.73
N PHE A 395 0.13 -4.48 31.52
CA PHE A 395 0.53 -5.49 32.53
C PHE A 395 1.92 -6.07 32.26
N GLY A 396 2.73 -5.42 31.42
CA GLY A 396 4.08 -5.89 31.07
C GLY A 396 4.12 -7.07 30.10
N VAL A 397 2.98 -7.45 29.52
CA VAL A 397 2.92 -8.44 28.43
C VAL A 397 3.45 -7.82 27.14
N SER A 398 4.32 -8.55 26.45
CA SER A 398 4.83 -8.19 25.13
C SER A 398 4.08 -8.97 24.06
N THR A 399 3.70 -8.28 22.98
CA THR A 399 2.99 -8.81 21.81
C THR A 399 3.87 -8.61 20.57
N PRO A 400 4.78 -9.57 20.24
CA PRO A 400 5.75 -9.41 19.16
C PRO A 400 5.11 -9.32 17.77
N ASN A 401 5.73 -8.57 16.85
CA ASN A 401 5.17 -8.24 15.53
C ASN A 401 5.29 -9.39 14.50
N LEU A 402 4.56 -10.50 14.68
CA LEU A 402 4.32 -11.50 13.63
C LEU A 402 2.88 -12.04 13.65
N PRO A 403 2.35 -12.57 12.53
CA PRO A 403 1.02 -13.15 12.47
C PRO A 403 0.99 -14.51 13.20
N GLY A 404 0.35 -14.52 14.36
CA GLY A 404 0.08 -15.72 15.14
C GLY A 404 -0.13 -15.35 16.59
N ASP A 405 -1.26 -15.75 17.17
CA ASP A 405 -1.71 -15.28 18.48
C ASP A 405 -0.79 -15.78 19.62
N VAL A 406 0.34 -15.10 19.84
CA VAL A 406 1.33 -15.42 20.88
C VAL A 406 1.67 -14.15 21.67
N SER A 407 1.60 -14.25 22.99
CA SER A 407 2.03 -13.20 23.91
C SER A 407 3.15 -13.71 24.81
N LEU A 408 4.06 -12.83 25.18
CA LEU A 408 5.20 -13.12 26.05
C LEU A 408 5.05 -12.36 27.36
N SER A 409 5.32 -13.00 28.51
CA SER A 409 5.25 -12.32 29.80
C SER A 409 6.34 -12.72 30.79
N GLY A 410 6.58 -11.82 31.75
CA GLY A 410 7.38 -12.03 32.94
C GLY A 410 6.63 -12.80 34.03
N ASN A 411 7.14 -12.75 35.26
CA ASN A 411 6.31 -13.05 36.43
C ASN A 411 5.08 -12.12 36.44
N MET A 412 3.92 -12.67 36.74
CA MET A 412 2.67 -11.94 36.92
C MET A 412 2.03 -12.36 38.23
N ASP A 413 1.46 -11.40 38.97
CA ASP A 413 0.69 -11.70 40.16
C ASP A 413 -0.65 -12.38 39.80
N VAL A 414 -1.20 -13.15 40.74
CA VAL A 414 -2.43 -13.93 40.53
C VAL A 414 -3.60 -13.07 40.02
N ALA A 415 -3.76 -11.84 40.54
CA ALA A 415 -4.82 -10.92 40.13
C ALA A 415 -4.67 -10.41 38.68
N ILE A 416 -3.46 -10.40 38.13
CA ILE A 416 -3.21 -10.08 36.71
C ILE A 416 -3.52 -11.31 35.85
N ILE A 417 -3.14 -12.50 36.32
CA ILE A 417 -3.43 -13.77 35.64
C ILE A 417 -4.94 -14.01 35.55
N GLU A 418 -5.70 -13.76 36.60
CA GLU A 418 -7.18 -13.89 36.59
C GLU A 418 -7.86 -12.96 35.58
N GLN A 419 -7.26 -11.78 35.30
CA GLN A 419 -7.76 -10.84 34.29
C GLN A 419 -7.35 -11.22 32.85
N LEU A 420 -6.15 -11.78 32.67
CA LEU A 420 -5.58 -12.04 31.34
C LEU A 420 -5.81 -13.47 30.82
N ALA A 421 -5.82 -14.48 31.68
CA ALA A 421 -5.93 -15.88 31.28
C ALA A 421 -7.17 -16.21 30.44
N PRO A 422 -8.37 -15.63 30.66
CA PRO A 422 -9.53 -15.86 29.80
C PRO A 422 -9.36 -15.48 28.30
N ARG A 423 -8.30 -14.74 27.94
CA ARG A 423 -7.96 -14.39 26.55
C ARG A 423 -7.14 -15.43 25.81
N TYR A 424 -6.62 -16.44 26.51
CA TYR A 424 -5.72 -17.45 25.96
C TYR A 424 -6.35 -18.84 26.00
N LYS A 425 -5.96 -19.69 25.06
CA LYS A 425 -6.32 -21.13 25.06
C LYS A 425 -5.15 -22.01 25.48
N GLY A 426 -3.92 -21.55 25.25
CA GLY A 426 -2.69 -22.22 25.65
C GLY A 426 -1.83 -21.37 26.57
N TRP A 427 -1.11 -22.01 27.49
CA TRP A 427 -0.14 -21.35 28.36
C TRP A 427 1.12 -22.21 28.52
N LEU A 428 2.26 -21.68 28.09
CA LEU A 428 3.57 -22.32 28.21
C LEU A 428 4.36 -21.64 29.33
N TYR A 429 4.69 -22.40 30.38
CA TYR A 429 5.49 -21.89 31.50
C TYR A 429 6.92 -22.43 31.43
N LEU A 430 7.91 -21.51 31.43
CA LEU A 430 9.32 -21.82 31.19
C LEU A 430 10.21 -21.81 32.46
N ASN A 431 9.61 -21.78 33.64
CA ASN A 431 10.31 -21.99 34.92
C ASN A 431 9.88 -23.35 35.53
N PRO A 432 10.58 -23.87 36.56
CA PRO A 432 10.13 -25.06 37.31
C PRO A 432 8.71 -24.89 37.88
N ALA A 433 7.97 -25.98 38.00
CA ALA A 433 6.56 -25.97 38.41
C ALA A 433 6.36 -25.55 39.88
N GLU A 434 7.41 -25.60 40.68
CA GLU A 434 7.46 -25.23 42.09
C GLU A 434 7.66 -23.72 42.29
N ASN A 435 7.82 -22.95 41.21
CA ASN A 435 8.03 -21.51 41.27
C ASN A 435 6.80 -20.81 41.86
N LYS A 436 7.00 -19.99 42.91
CA LYS A 436 5.92 -19.26 43.61
C LYS A 436 5.08 -18.32 42.74
N HIS A 437 5.59 -17.91 41.57
CA HIS A 437 4.88 -17.08 40.58
C HIS A 437 4.14 -17.91 39.51
N PHE A 438 4.12 -19.24 39.62
CA PHE A 438 3.33 -20.12 38.76
C PHE A 438 1.94 -20.36 39.35
N HIS A 439 1.02 -19.44 39.07
CA HIS A 439 -0.37 -19.53 39.55
C HIS A 439 -1.21 -20.51 38.71
N ARG A 440 -0.71 -21.74 38.54
CA ARG A 440 -1.27 -22.80 37.66
C ARG A 440 -2.78 -22.98 37.82
N LYS A 441 -3.27 -23.04 39.06
CA LYS A 441 -4.71 -23.22 39.35
C LYS A 441 -5.57 -22.09 38.78
N ALA A 442 -5.10 -20.84 38.81
CA ALA A 442 -5.83 -19.70 38.24
C ALA A 442 -5.84 -19.74 36.71
N ILE A 443 -4.72 -20.15 36.10
CA ILE A 443 -4.59 -20.32 34.65
C ILE A 443 -5.52 -21.44 34.14
N GLU A 444 -5.49 -22.61 34.79
CA GLU A 444 -6.36 -23.75 34.43
C GLU A 444 -7.84 -23.47 34.70
N ALA A 445 -8.18 -22.72 35.75
CA ALA A 445 -9.55 -22.28 36.03
C ALA A 445 -10.13 -21.34 34.95
N ALA A 446 -9.29 -20.62 34.22
CA ALA A 446 -9.69 -19.81 33.06
C ALA A 446 -9.86 -20.62 31.76
N GLY A 447 -9.68 -21.95 31.80
CA GLY A 447 -9.83 -22.84 30.63
C GLY A 447 -8.60 -22.97 29.74
N CYS A 448 -7.45 -22.42 30.13
CA CYS A 448 -6.19 -22.59 29.41
C CYS A 448 -5.65 -24.02 29.53
N LYS A 449 -5.23 -24.62 28.40
CA LYS A 449 -4.34 -25.79 28.41
C LYS A 449 -2.94 -25.34 28.83
N VAL A 450 -2.39 -25.92 29.89
CA VAL A 450 -1.08 -25.53 30.44
C VAL A 450 -0.03 -26.63 30.21
N GLU A 451 1.13 -26.25 29.67
CA GLU A 451 2.33 -27.10 29.64
C GLU A 451 3.51 -26.37 30.30
N VAL A 452 4.40 -27.14 30.92
CA VAL A 452 5.60 -26.63 31.62
C VAL A 452 6.83 -27.21 30.92
N ALA A 453 7.67 -26.34 30.36
CA ALA A 453 8.91 -26.71 29.69
C ALA A 453 10.04 -25.82 30.24
N PRO A 454 10.63 -26.17 31.41
CA PRO A 454 11.59 -25.31 32.07
C PRO A 454 12.83 -25.07 31.21
N ILE A 455 13.26 -23.83 31.08
CA ILE A 455 14.59 -23.50 30.54
C ILE A 455 15.46 -23.09 31.74
N PRO A 456 16.67 -23.64 31.94
CA PRO A 456 17.58 -23.22 33.02
C PRO A 456 17.82 -21.71 33.06
N ASN A 457 18.18 -21.17 34.22
CA ASN A 457 18.60 -19.76 34.32
C ASN A 457 20.12 -19.71 34.16
N PRO A 458 20.68 -19.05 33.14
CA PRO A 458 22.13 -19.05 32.94
C PRO A 458 22.91 -18.41 34.10
N ALA A 459 22.31 -17.42 34.78
CA ALA A 459 22.89 -16.82 35.99
C ALA A 459 22.97 -17.79 37.19
N GLY A 460 22.32 -18.96 37.10
CA GLY A 460 22.33 -20.02 38.11
C GLY A 460 23.37 -21.13 37.88
N GLY A 461 24.24 -21.02 36.87
CA GLY A 461 25.36 -21.95 36.66
C GLY A 461 25.03 -23.28 35.99
N GLN A 462 23.77 -23.52 35.59
CA GLN A 462 23.39 -24.67 34.75
C GLN A 462 23.03 -24.18 33.33
N PRO A 463 23.71 -24.65 32.27
CA PRO A 463 23.40 -24.27 30.89
C PRO A 463 22.13 -24.97 30.39
N ALA A 464 21.43 -24.32 29.46
CA ALA A 464 20.35 -24.95 28.71
C ALA A 464 20.94 -25.89 27.63
N THR A 465 20.21 -26.95 27.28
CA THR A 465 20.67 -28.04 26.38
C THR A 465 19.75 -28.17 25.16
N ALA A 466 20.10 -29.03 24.20
CA ALA A 466 19.24 -29.34 23.05
C ALA A 466 17.90 -30.00 23.46
N GLU A 467 17.90 -30.86 24.48
CA GLU A 467 16.69 -31.48 25.01
C GLU A 467 15.67 -30.44 25.52
N HIS A 468 16.15 -29.35 26.14
CA HIS A 468 15.31 -28.22 26.55
C HIS A 468 14.72 -27.49 25.33
N ALA A 469 15.46 -27.39 24.23
CA ALA A 469 15.00 -26.77 22.99
C ALA A 469 13.88 -27.62 22.33
N GLU A 470 14.07 -28.94 22.27
CA GLU A 470 13.08 -29.89 21.76
C GLU A 470 11.80 -29.89 22.60
N ALA A 471 11.92 -29.91 23.94
CA ALA A 471 10.78 -29.88 24.85
C ALA A 471 9.93 -28.59 24.69
N VAL A 472 10.57 -27.44 24.48
CA VAL A 472 9.90 -26.15 24.23
C VAL A 472 9.19 -26.16 22.88
N LEU A 473 9.84 -26.64 21.82
CA LEU A 473 9.26 -26.72 20.48
C LEU A 473 8.03 -27.64 20.46
N ALA A 474 8.13 -28.84 21.04
CA ALA A 474 7.03 -29.79 21.14
C ALA A 474 5.86 -29.23 21.97
N ALA A 475 6.12 -28.47 23.04
CA ALA A 475 5.07 -27.81 23.80
C ALA A 475 4.38 -26.68 23.00
N MET A 476 5.14 -25.90 22.23
CA MET A 476 4.60 -24.83 21.38
C MET A 476 3.76 -25.33 20.19
N GLU A 477 4.00 -26.56 19.74
CA GLU A 477 3.21 -27.26 18.72
C GLU A 477 1.91 -27.84 19.29
N ARG A 478 1.95 -28.41 20.52
CA ARG A 478 0.78 -29.02 21.17
C ARG A 478 -0.18 -28.03 21.84
N LEU A 479 0.23 -26.79 22.08
CA LEU A 479 -0.59 -25.79 22.78
C LEU A 479 -1.45 -24.96 21.80
N PRO A 480 -2.78 -24.85 22.03
CA PRO A 480 -3.68 -24.11 21.14
C PRO A 480 -3.45 -22.59 21.25
N ARG A 481 -3.81 -21.88 20.18
CA ARG A 481 -3.72 -20.41 20.07
C ARG A 481 -5.08 -19.74 20.40
N PRO A 482 -5.12 -18.57 21.08
CA PRO A 482 -3.99 -17.77 21.56
C PRO A 482 -3.15 -18.41 22.66
N LEU A 483 -1.83 -18.22 22.60
CA LEU A 483 -0.84 -18.81 23.50
C LEU A 483 -0.10 -17.74 24.30
N MET A 484 -0.11 -17.85 25.62
CA MET A 484 0.81 -17.10 26.50
C MET A 484 2.10 -17.91 26.73
N ILE A 485 3.27 -17.30 26.56
CA ILE A 485 4.57 -17.87 26.96
C ILE A 485 5.11 -17.04 28.13
N GLN A 486 5.30 -17.68 29.28
CA GLN A 486 5.64 -17.00 30.53
C GLN A 486 6.95 -17.53 31.13
N CYS A 487 7.81 -16.63 31.59
CA CYS A 487 9.01 -16.95 32.37
C CYS A 487 9.32 -15.84 33.37
N THR A 488 10.35 -15.98 34.22
CA THR A 488 10.69 -14.96 35.25
C THR A 488 10.85 -13.53 34.71
N SER A 489 11.52 -13.33 33.57
CA SER A 489 11.98 -12.02 33.07
C SER A 489 11.50 -11.66 31.66
N GLY A 490 10.57 -12.43 31.07
CA GLY A 490 10.18 -12.34 29.66
C GLY A 490 11.25 -12.79 28.64
N ASN A 491 12.54 -12.66 28.95
CA ASN A 491 13.65 -12.95 28.03
C ASN A 491 13.67 -14.40 27.53
N ARG A 492 13.42 -15.39 28.40
CA ARG A 492 13.34 -16.82 27.99
C ARG A 492 12.09 -17.12 27.16
N ALA A 493 11.00 -16.36 27.35
CA ALA A 493 9.81 -16.47 26.52
C ALA A 493 10.10 -15.96 25.09
N GLY A 494 10.86 -14.87 24.96
CA GLY A 494 11.40 -14.42 23.67
C GLY A 494 12.31 -15.44 23.00
N ALA A 495 13.20 -16.08 23.77
CA ALA A 495 14.11 -17.11 23.27
C ALA A 495 13.35 -18.34 22.71
N ALA A 496 12.31 -18.80 23.41
CA ALA A 496 11.42 -19.85 22.94
C ALA A 496 10.72 -19.48 21.62
N LEU A 497 10.17 -18.27 21.52
CA LEU A 497 9.51 -17.78 20.31
C LEU A 497 10.50 -17.69 19.13
N LEU A 498 11.68 -17.13 19.35
CA LEU A 498 12.72 -17.00 18.32
C LEU A 498 13.13 -18.37 17.77
N LEU A 499 13.41 -19.33 18.66
CA LEU A 499 13.79 -20.68 18.29
C LEU A 499 12.72 -21.37 17.42
N ALA A 500 11.44 -21.22 17.80
CA ALA A 500 10.32 -21.79 17.05
C ALA A 500 10.17 -21.17 15.66
N GLN A 501 10.23 -19.84 15.55
CA GLN A 501 10.11 -19.14 14.27
C GLN A 501 11.34 -19.40 13.38
N ALA A 502 12.55 -19.35 13.94
CA ALA A 502 13.79 -19.59 13.22
C ALA A 502 13.83 -21.00 12.59
N LYS A 503 13.42 -22.05 13.35
CA LYS A 503 13.34 -23.41 12.79
C LYS A 503 12.20 -23.58 11.79
N ALA A 504 11.03 -22.98 12.02
CA ALA A 504 9.90 -23.06 11.09
C ALA A 504 10.19 -22.40 9.73
N LEU A 505 11.02 -21.36 9.71
CA LEU A 505 11.40 -20.59 8.52
C LEU A 505 12.77 -20.96 7.92
N GLY A 506 13.48 -21.94 8.50
CA GLY A 506 14.77 -22.41 8.00
C GLY A 506 15.95 -21.43 8.21
N HIS A 507 15.88 -20.55 9.21
CA HIS A 507 16.93 -19.56 9.47
C HIS A 507 18.21 -20.17 10.05
N ASN A 508 19.35 -19.72 9.50
CA ASN A 508 20.68 -19.90 10.09
C ASN A 508 20.95 -18.85 11.20
N ARG A 509 22.08 -18.97 11.92
CA ARG A 509 22.43 -18.08 13.05
C ARG A 509 22.39 -16.59 12.71
N ALA A 510 22.93 -16.18 11.56
CA ALA A 510 22.91 -14.78 11.11
C ALA A 510 21.49 -14.28 10.84
N SER A 511 20.70 -15.01 10.07
CA SER A 511 19.34 -14.57 9.72
C SER A 511 18.34 -14.68 10.87
N ALA A 512 18.53 -15.63 11.79
CA ALA A 512 17.79 -15.67 13.06
C ALA A 512 18.14 -14.50 13.98
N SER A 513 19.37 -13.97 13.91
CA SER A 513 19.73 -12.74 14.63
C SER A 513 18.94 -11.54 14.13
N LEU A 514 18.74 -11.42 12.81
CA LEU A 514 17.91 -10.37 12.20
C LEU A 514 16.42 -10.56 12.55
N LEU A 515 15.90 -11.79 12.48
CA LEU A 515 14.52 -12.11 12.90
C LEU A 515 14.25 -11.73 14.36
N ALA A 516 15.25 -11.83 15.25
CA ALA A 516 15.14 -11.40 16.64
C ALA A 516 15.03 -9.87 16.79
N GLU A 517 15.66 -9.11 15.89
CA GLU A 517 15.56 -7.65 15.81
C GLU A 517 14.19 -7.23 15.25
N ASP A 518 13.71 -7.88 14.19
CA ASP A 518 12.38 -7.65 13.59
C ASP A 518 11.23 -7.91 14.59
N LEU A 519 11.41 -8.89 15.47
CA LEU A 519 10.47 -9.23 16.55
C LEU A 519 10.57 -8.31 17.80
N ASP A 520 11.45 -7.30 17.81
CA ASP A 520 11.85 -6.48 18.99
C ASP A 520 12.09 -7.31 20.26
N LEU A 521 12.77 -8.44 20.12
CA LEU A 521 13.07 -9.31 21.27
C LEU A 521 14.14 -8.65 22.14
N LYS A 522 13.69 -7.98 23.20
CA LYS A 522 14.51 -7.16 24.12
C LYS A 522 15.78 -7.86 24.64
N PHE A 523 15.77 -9.19 24.79
CA PHE A 523 16.93 -9.97 25.23
C PHE A 523 18.06 -10.03 24.18
N PHE A 524 17.73 -9.85 22.90
CA PHE A 524 18.67 -9.92 21.78
C PHE A 524 19.27 -8.55 21.44
N THR A 525 18.50 -7.47 21.64
CA THR A 525 18.86 -6.10 21.22
C THR A 525 19.34 -5.18 22.34
N LYS A 526 18.96 -5.42 23.60
CA LYS A 526 19.09 -4.44 24.70
C LYS A 526 19.69 -5.00 26.00
N CYS A 527 20.06 -6.28 26.06
CA CYS A 527 20.53 -6.95 27.28
C CYS A 527 21.96 -7.52 27.12
N SER A 528 22.96 -6.85 27.68
CA SER A 528 24.36 -7.32 27.69
C SER A 528 24.57 -8.60 28.52
N GLU A 529 23.77 -8.80 29.57
CA GLU A 529 23.85 -9.97 30.46
C GLU A 529 23.16 -11.23 29.89
N CYS A 530 22.47 -11.11 28.75
CA CYS A 530 21.67 -12.19 28.15
C CYS A 530 22.45 -13.12 27.20
N GLY A 531 23.76 -12.92 27.05
CA GLY A 531 24.65 -13.68 26.15
C GLY A 531 24.38 -15.20 26.16
N PRO A 532 24.44 -15.90 27.31
CA PRO A 532 24.24 -17.34 27.36
C PRO A 532 22.89 -17.88 26.83
N ILE A 533 21.81 -17.08 26.89
CA ILE A 533 20.52 -17.46 26.27
C ILE A 533 20.55 -17.23 24.76
N LYS A 534 21.16 -16.12 24.32
CA LYS A 534 21.35 -15.82 22.89
C LYS A 534 22.21 -16.91 22.23
N ASP A 535 23.33 -17.26 22.84
CA ASP A 535 24.25 -18.28 22.36
C ASP A 535 23.54 -19.65 22.32
N TRP A 536 22.82 -20.04 23.38
CA TRP A 536 22.04 -21.28 23.38
C TRP A 536 21.02 -21.38 22.24
N VAL A 537 20.25 -20.31 21.94
CA VAL A 537 19.29 -20.32 20.83
C VAL A 537 20.02 -20.44 19.48
N LEU A 538 21.08 -19.67 19.28
CA LEU A 538 21.87 -19.70 18.06
C LEU A 538 22.57 -21.05 17.86
N ASP A 539 22.98 -21.72 18.94
CA ASP A 539 23.56 -23.06 18.88
C ASP A 539 22.58 -24.15 18.44
N GLN A 540 21.26 -23.89 18.48
CA GLN A 540 20.25 -24.80 17.92
C GLN A 540 20.04 -24.63 16.40
N LEU A 541 20.80 -23.72 15.75
CA LEU A 541 20.61 -23.31 14.36
C LEU A 541 21.88 -23.49 13.49
N PRO A 542 21.73 -23.70 12.17
CA PRO A 542 22.86 -23.87 11.24
C PRO A 542 23.87 -22.72 11.28
N ALA A 543 25.15 -23.06 11.13
CA ALA A 543 26.25 -22.10 11.23
C ALA A 543 26.38 -21.21 9.98
N ASN A 544 26.95 -20.02 10.14
CA ASN A 544 27.07 -19.02 9.06
C ASN A 544 27.97 -19.44 7.88
N ASN A 545 28.80 -20.46 8.06
CA ASN A 545 29.78 -20.93 7.08
C ASN A 545 29.34 -22.17 6.30
N GLU A 546 28.10 -22.65 6.50
CA GLU A 546 27.47 -23.47 5.46
C GLU A 546 27.13 -22.51 4.30
N GLU A 547 27.87 -22.63 3.21
CA GLU A 547 27.73 -21.77 2.04
C GLU A 547 26.28 -21.75 1.57
N ALA A 548 25.64 -20.58 1.68
CA ALA A 548 24.36 -20.32 1.05
C ALA A 548 24.52 -20.15 -0.48
N GLN A 549 25.11 -21.14 -1.14
CA GLN A 549 24.78 -21.48 -2.53
C GLN A 549 23.37 -22.08 -2.57
N GLN A 550 22.39 -21.28 -2.17
CA GLN A 550 20.98 -21.55 -2.41
C GLN A 550 20.37 -20.28 -2.97
N THR A 551 20.29 -20.25 -4.31
CA THR A 551 19.17 -19.69 -5.08
C THR A 551 17.90 -19.74 -4.22
N PRO A 552 17.18 -18.61 -4.04
CA PRO A 552 16.18 -18.41 -2.97
C PRO A 552 15.36 -19.67 -2.75
N ALA A 553 15.66 -20.35 -1.63
CA ALA A 553 15.56 -21.81 -1.46
C ALA A 553 14.50 -22.43 -2.37
N ALA A 554 14.95 -22.91 -3.55
CA ALA A 554 14.06 -23.26 -4.65
C ALA A 554 12.88 -24.07 -4.12
N LYS A 555 11.66 -23.49 -4.19
CA LYS A 555 10.43 -24.03 -3.59
C LYS A 555 10.24 -25.45 -4.15
N LYS A 556 10.75 -26.48 -3.45
CA LYS A 556 10.74 -27.88 -3.92
C LYS A 556 9.29 -28.31 -4.09
N GLY A 557 8.81 -28.35 -5.33
CA GLY A 557 7.39 -28.48 -5.59
C GLY A 557 6.94 -27.81 -6.89
N ALA A 558 5.63 -27.71 -7.03
CA ALA A 558 5.02 -26.83 -8.01
C ALA A 558 4.96 -25.41 -7.44
N VAL A 559 5.48 -24.45 -8.18
CA VAL A 559 5.33 -23.02 -7.91
C VAL A 559 4.09 -22.53 -8.64
N ILE A 560 3.25 -21.75 -7.96
CA ILE A 560 2.08 -21.08 -8.54
C ILE A 560 2.20 -19.61 -8.15
N GLU A 561 2.45 -18.74 -9.12
CA GLU A 561 2.40 -17.29 -8.93
C GLU A 561 1.18 -16.72 -9.68
N GLN A 562 0.41 -15.88 -8.99
CA GLN A 562 -0.80 -15.24 -9.51
C GLN A 562 -0.51 -13.78 -9.82
N LEU A 563 -0.74 -13.41 -11.07
CA LEU A 563 -0.49 -12.08 -11.63
C LEU A 563 -1.83 -11.41 -11.90
N PHE A 564 -1.89 -10.10 -11.74
CA PHE A 564 -3.12 -9.32 -11.94
C PHE A 564 -2.85 -8.20 -12.94
N ASP A 565 -3.76 -8.00 -13.89
CA ASP A 565 -3.77 -6.81 -14.76
C ASP A 565 -4.69 -5.70 -14.18
N PRO A 566 -4.12 -4.62 -13.62
CA PRO A 566 -4.90 -3.45 -13.19
C PRO A 566 -5.19 -2.45 -14.34
N GLN A 567 -4.66 -2.64 -15.55
CA GLN A 567 -4.67 -1.62 -16.61
C GLN A 567 -5.97 -1.59 -17.43
N GLY A 568 -6.79 -2.65 -17.41
CA GLY A 568 -8.14 -2.58 -17.97
C GLY A 568 -8.99 -3.84 -17.78
N SER A 569 -8.40 -5.02 -17.85
CA SER A 569 -9.13 -6.30 -17.84
C SER A 569 -9.56 -6.73 -16.44
N SER A 570 -8.75 -6.44 -15.41
CA SER A 570 -8.85 -7.08 -14.09
C SER A 570 -8.69 -8.61 -14.14
N THR A 571 -8.00 -9.13 -15.15
CA THR A 571 -7.70 -10.57 -15.32
C THR A 571 -6.61 -11.02 -14.35
N PHE A 572 -6.77 -12.23 -13.84
CA PHE A 572 -5.70 -13.00 -13.23
C PHE A 572 -5.03 -13.92 -14.24
N SER A 573 -3.73 -13.73 -14.46
CA SER A 573 -2.86 -14.65 -15.20
C SER A 573 -2.08 -15.52 -14.21
N TYR A 574 -1.69 -16.73 -14.61
CA TYR A 574 -1.02 -17.68 -13.71
C TYR A 574 0.26 -18.26 -14.30
N LEU A 575 1.39 -18.04 -13.62
CA LEU A 575 2.65 -18.73 -13.91
C LEU A 575 2.78 -19.95 -13.01
N ILE A 576 2.91 -21.13 -13.61
CA ILE A 576 2.98 -22.41 -12.90
C ILE A 576 4.27 -23.12 -13.30
N GLY A 577 5.21 -23.26 -12.37
CA GLY A 577 6.55 -23.79 -12.62
C GLY A 577 6.87 -25.07 -11.86
N CYS A 578 7.69 -25.93 -12.45
CA CYS A 578 8.26 -27.10 -11.82
C CYS A 578 9.69 -26.78 -11.34
N SER A 579 9.92 -26.70 -10.02
CA SER A 579 11.25 -26.36 -9.46
C SER A 579 12.39 -27.27 -9.94
N ASP A 580 12.06 -28.53 -10.21
CA ASP A 580 13.04 -29.58 -10.46
C ASP A 580 13.51 -29.65 -11.92
N SER A 581 12.66 -29.23 -12.86
CA SER A 581 12.95 -29.22 -14.30
C SER A 581 13.11 -27.82 -14.88
N GLN A 582 12.79 -26.79 -14.10
CA GLN A 582 12.70 -25.39 -14.54
C GLN A 582 11.64 -25.15 -15.63
N GLU A 583 10.77 -26.10 -15.94
CA GLU A 583 9.72 -25.92 -16.95
C GLU A 583 8.48 -25.23 -16.36
N ALA A 584 7.85 -24.32 -17.11
CA ALA A 584 6.65 -23.61 -16.68
C ALA A 584 5.55 -23.46 -17.76
N VAL A 585 4.34 -23.21 -17.28
CA VAL A 585 3.13 -22.91 -18.05
C VAL A 585 2.58 -21.56 -17.62
N LEU A 586 2.14 -20.75 -18.58
CA LEU A 586 1.49 -19.47 -18.35
C LEU A 586 0.01 -19.57 -18.78
N ILE A 587 -0.93 -19.29 -17.87
CA ILE A 587 -2.38 -19.34 -18.12
C ILE A 587 -2.95 -17.91 -18.21
N ASP A 588 -3.82 -17.68 -19.19
CA ASP A 588 -4.57 -16.43 -19.43
C ASP A 588 -3.71 -15.14 -19.39
N PRO A 589 -2.59 -15.05 -20.14
CA PRO A 589 -1.76 -13.85 -20.13
C PRO A 589 -2.31 -12.77 -21.07
N VAL A 590 -2.15 -11.51 -20.66
CA VAL A 590 -2.79 -10.34 -21.28
C VAL A 590 -1.82 -9.58 -22.18
N LEU A 591 -2.28 -9.13 -23.36
CA LEU A 591 -1.50 -8.34 -24.31
C LEU A 591 -0.97 -7.05 -23.66
N GLY A 592 0.33 -6.79 -23.79
CA GLY A 592 1.04 -5.69 -23.11
C GLY A 592 1.63 -6.06 -21.74
N MET A 593 1.39 -7.29 -21.25
CA MET A 593 1.99 -7.82 -20.01
C MET A 593 3.10 -8.85 -20.27
N GLU A 594 3.52 -9.07 -21.52
CA GLU A 594 4.50 -10.10 -21.89
C GLU A 594 5.80 -9.94 -21.11
N SER A 595 6.30 -8.71 -21.04
CA SER A 595 7.54 -8.41 -20.31
C SER A 595 7.41 -8.67 -18.81
N ARG A 596 6.25 -8.41 -18.20
CA ARG A 596 5.97 -8.74 -16.79
C ARG A 596 6.04 -10.25 -16.59
N ASP A 597 5.33 -11.01 -17.42
CA ASP A 597 5.14 -12.45 -17.26
C ASP A 597 6.44 -13.22 -17.54
N LEU A 598 7.18 -12.83 -18.58
CA LEU A 598 8.45 -13.43 -18.95
C LEU A 598 9.59 -13.04 -18.01
N SER A 599 9.67 -11.79 -17.55
CA SER A 599 10.68 -11.39 -16.56
C SER A 599 10.48 -12.09 -15.21
N LEU A 600 9.24 -12.32 -14.77
CA LEU A 600 9.00 -13.11 -13.56
C LEU A 600 9.39 -14.59 -13.75
N ALA A 601 9.11 -15.17 -14.92
CA ALA A 601 9.57 -16.52 -15.23
C ALA A 601 11.10 -16.60 -15.19
N GLU A 602 11.82 -15.65 -15.77
CA GLU A 602 13.28 -15.55 -15.73
C GLU A 602 13.81 -15.36 -14.29
N GLU A 603 13.22 -14.46 -13.50
CA GLU A 603 13.58 -14.21 -12.09
C GLU A 603 13.45 -15.47 -11.22
N LEU A 604 12.41 -16.27 -11.46
CA LEU A 604 12.18 -17.54 -10.76
C LEU A 604 12.98 -18.72 -11.36
N GLY A 605 13.78 -18.48 -12.40
CA GLY A 605 14.59 -19.50 -13.06
C GLY A 605 13.78 -20.50 -13.90
N PHE A 606 12.61 -20.09 -14.41
CA PHE A 606 11.72 -20.91 -15.23
C PHE A 606 11.79 -20.60 -16.73
N LYS A 607 11.79 -21.66 -17.54
CA LYS A 607 11.51 -21.62 -18.97
C LYS A 607 10.03 -21.91 -19.24
N VAL A 608 9.30 -20.90 -19.71
CA VAL A 608 7.92 -21.07 -20.21
C VAL A 608 7.95 -21.99 -21.44
N LYS A 609 7.14 -23.05 -21.44
CA LYS A 609 6.94 -23.97 -22.59
C LYS A 609 5.61 -23.74 -23.28
N TYR A 610 4.59 -23.39 -22.50
CA TYR A 610 3.21 -23.30 -22.98
C TYR A 610 2.54 -22.03 -22.50
N VAL A 611 1.82 -21.37 -23.41
CA VAL A 611 0.81 -20.36 -23.08
C VAL A 611 -0.55 -20.97 -23.32
N VAL A 612 -1.41 -20.97 -22.31
CA VAL A 612 -2.69 -21.67 -22.32
C VAL A 612 -3.80 -20.69 -22.01
N ASN A 613 -4.85 -20.65 -22.84
CA ASN A 613 -6.04 -19.84 -22.56
C ASN A 613 -7.19 -20.74 -22.10
N THR A 614 -7.88 -20.35 -21.03
CA THR A 614 -9.07 -21.04 -20.50
C THR A 614 -10.27 -20.92 -21.43
N HIS A 615 -10.36 -19.83 -22.20
CA HIS A 615 -11.42 -19.61 -23.19
C HIS A 615 -11.01 -18.52 -24.22
N CYS A 616 -11.88 -18.23 -25.18
CA CYS A 616 -11.69 -17.09 -26.08
C CYS A 616 -12.22 -15.82 -25.40
N HIS A 617 -11.32 -15.09 -24.74
CA HIS A 617 -11.63 -13.91 -23.92
C HIS A 617 -12.33 -12.79 -24.72
N ALA A 618 -13.17 -12.00 -24.03
CA ALA A 618 -13.94 -10.89 -24.61
C ALA A 618 -13.68 -9.54 -23.90
N ASP A 619 -12.96 -9.58 -22.79
CA ASP A 619 -12.59 -8.47 -21.91
C ASP A 619 -11.13 -8.02 -22.13
N HIS A 620 -10.28 -8.89 -22.72
CA HIS A 620 -8.88 -8.61 -23.02
C HIS A 620 -8.38 -9.40 -24.24
N ILE A 621 -7.28 -8.95 -24.86
CA ILE A 621 -6.56 -9.73 -25.89
C ILE A 621 -5.50 -10.59 -25.20
N THR A 622 -5.39 -11.88 -25.56
CA THR A 622 -4.32 -12.76 -25.06
C THR A 622 -2.97 -12.35 -25.62
N SER A 623 -1.92 -12.39 -24.80
CA SER A 623 -0.56 -12.17 -25.29
C SER A 623 0.09 -13.40 -25.92
N GLY A 624 -0.61 -14.53 -26.05
CA GLY A 624 -0.03 -15.79 -26.55
C GLY A 624 0.70 -15.65 -27.89
N GLY A 625 0.13 -14.92 -28.85
CA GLY A 625 0.78 -14.61 -30.13
C GLY A 625 2.03 -13.72 -29.99
N ALA A 626 1.98 -12.73 -29.10
CA ALA A 626 3.10 -11.82 -28.82
C ALA A 626 4.25 -12.53 -28.09
N ILE A 627 3.95 -13.38 -27.10
CA ILE A 627 4.94 -14.22 -26.41
C ILE A 627 5.59 -15.20 -27.37
N LYS A 628 4.80 -15.90 -28.20
CA LYS A 628 5.34 -16.82 -29.22
C LYS A 628 6.22 -16.12 -30.26
N LYS A 629 5.93 -14.85 -30.59
CA LYS A 629 6.78 -14.04 -31.47
C LYS A 629 8.14 -13.71 -30.83
N GLN A 630 8.20 -13.61 -29.51
CA GLN A 630 9.45 -13.41 -28.75
C GLN A 630 10.19 -14.73 -28.48
N LEU A 631 9.46 -15.80 -28.21
CA LEU A 631 9.95 -17.14 -27.87
C LEU A 631 9.31 -18.20 -28.79
N PRO A 632 9.85 -18.42 -30.01
CA PRO A 632 9.24 -19.29 -31.02
C PRO A 632 9.10 -20.77 -30.63
N GLU A 633 9.78 -21.24 -29.58
CA GLU A 633 9.60 -22.59 -29.04
C GLU A 633 8.36 -22.75 -28.17
N VAL A 634 7.75 -21.66 -27.70
CA VAL A 634 6.54 -21.68 -26.87
C VAL A 634 5.35 -22.06 -27.74
N LYS A 635 4.60 -23.08 -27.32
CA LYS A 635 3.36 -23.48 -27.99
C LYS A 635 2.17 -22.82 -27.33
N THR A 636 1.27 -22.24 -28.12
CA THR A 636 0.00 -21.73 -27.62
C THR A 636 -1.05 -22.85 -27.59
N MET A 637 -1.93 -22.84 -26.60
CA MET A 637 -2.94 -23.87 -26.39
C MET A 637 -4.29 -23.26 -26.03
N ILE A 638 -5.36 -23.81 -26.60
CA ILE A 638 -6.75 -23.44 -26.26
C ILE A 638 -7.69 -24.61 -26.59
N SER A 639 -8.88 -24.62 -25.99
CA SER A 639 -9.93 -25.62 -26.29
C SER A 639 -10.23 -25.73 -27.79
N GLU A 640 -10.37 -26.95 -28.32
CA GLU A 640 -10.84 -27.20 -29.68
C GLU A 640 -12.20 -26.52 -29.94
N ALA A 641 -13.11 -26.60 -28.96
CA ALA A 641 -14.46 -26.05 -29.01
C ALA A 641 -14.53 -24.51 -29.01
N SER A 642 -13.43 -23.82 -28.72
CA SER A 642 -13.38 -22.34 -28.77
C SER A 642 -13.40 -21.76 -30.19
N GLY A 643 -13.12 -22.57 -31.22
CA GLY A 643 -12.88 -22.10 -32.59
C GLY A 643 -11.52 -21.42 -32.80
N ALA A 644 -11.04 -20.66 -31.82
CA ALA A 644 -9.82 -19.84 -31.86
C ALA A 644 -8.52 -20.60 -32.18
N ALA A 645 -7.64 -20.02 -33.02
CA ALA A 645 -6.37 -20.62 -33.42
C ALA A 645 -5.38 -20.77 -32.26
N ALA A 646 -4.60 -21.85 -32.27
CA ALA A 646 -3.48 -22.14 -31.36
C ALA A 646 -2.61 -23.25 -31.96
N ASP A 647 -1.39 -23.47 -31.44
CA ASP A 647 -0.55 -24.62 -31.85
C ASP A 647 -1.13 -25.97 -31.45
N VAL A 648 -1.83 -26.02 -30.32
CA VAL A 648 -2.48 -27.24 -29.80
C VAL A 648 -3.93 -26.94 -29.45
N LYS A 649 -4.84 -27.74 -30.00
CA LYS A 649 -6.27 -27.73 -29.66
C LYS A 649 -6.55 -28.78 -28.59
N LEU A 650 -6.96 -28.34 -27.41
CA LEU A 650 -7.20 -29.19 -26.24
C LEU A 650 -8.63 -29.77 -26.23
N LYS A 651 -8.77 -30.98 -25.71
CA LYS A 651 -10.03 -31.68 -25.46
C LYS A 651 -10.19 -32.00 -23.97
N ASP A 652 -11.39 -32.42 -23.56
CA ASP A 652 -11.68 -32.83 -22.18
C ASP A 652 -10.82 -34.05 -21.80
N GLY A 653 -10.03 -33.93 -20.73
CA GLY A 653 -9.14 -34.98 -20.24
C GLY A 653 -7.70 -34.90 -20.74
N ASP A 654 -7.36 -34.04 -21.70
CA ASP A 654 -5.98 -33.85 -22.18
C ASP A 654 -5.06 -33.35 -21.05
N THR A 655 -3.75 -33.63 -21.18
CA THR A 655 -2.75 -33.26 -20.16
C THR A 655 -1.62 -32.43 -20.75
N ILE A 656 -1.32 -31.30 -20.09
CA ILE A 656 -0.23 -30.38 -20.44
C ILE A 656 0.93 -30.64 -19.46
N GLU A 657 1.95 -31.37 -19.90
CA GLU A 657 3.05 -31.86 -19.03
C GLU A 657 4.23 -30.90 -18.95
N PHE A 658 4.66 -30.56 -17.73
CA PHE A 658 5.82 -29.69 -17.46
C PHE A 658 6.62 -30.22 -16.26
N GLY A 659 7.84 -30.70 -16.52
CA GLY A 659 8.62 -31.44 -15.54
C GLY A 659 7.91 -32.69 -15.03
N LYS A 660 7.73 -32.78 -13.70
CA LYS A 660 6.99 -33.86 -13.04
C LYS A 660 5.50 -33.55 -12.83
N TYR A 661 5.04 -32.38 -13.27
CA TYR A 661 3.67 -31.91 -13.10
C TYR A 661 2.90 -31.91 -14.42
N ALA A 662 1.57 -31.92 -14.33
CA ALA A 662 0.70 -31.73 -15.48
C ALA A 662 -0.52 -30.89 -15.11
N LEU A 663 -1.00 -30.09 -16.07
CA LEU A 663 -2.35 -29.55 -16.02
C LEU A 663 -3.30 -30.49 -16.76
N GLN A 664 -4.25 -31.07 -16.05
CA GLN A 664 -5.35 -31.81 -16.66
C GLN A 664 -6.41 -30.81 -17.14
N ALA A 665 -6.65 -30.77 -18.45
CA ALA A 665 -7.70 -29.98 -19.07
C ALA A 665 -9.07 -30.59 -18.77
N VAL A 666 -9.97 -29.77 -18.25
CA VAL A 666 -11.34 -30.15 -17.90
C VAL A 666 -12.28 -29.20 -18.61
N ALA A 667 -12.99 -29.69 -19.63
CA ALA A 667 -13.94 -28.89 -20.38
C ALA A 667 -15.12 -28.48 -19.48
N THR A 668 -15.31 -27.18 -19.34
CA THR A 668 -16.34 -26.55 -18.50
C THR A 668 -17.18 -25.54 -19.28
N PRO A 669 -17.82 -25.96 -20.38
CA PRO A 669 -18.62 -25.07 -21.22
C PRO A 669 -19.82 -24.50 -20.46
N GLY A 670 -20.14 -23.23 -20.73
CA GLY A 670 -21.30 -22.55 -20.15
C GLY A 670 -21.11 -21.05 -19.99
N HIS A 671 -19.91 -20.57 -19.67
CA HIS A 671 -19.56 -19.15 -19.86
C HIS A 671 -19.34 -18.87 -21.37
N THR A 672 -18.52 -19.70 -22.01
CA THR A 672 -18.48 -19.90 -23.47
C THR A 672 -18.49 -21.41 -23.77
N ASP A 673 -18.66 -21.81 -25.03
CA ASP A 673 -18.51 -23.21 -25.46
C ASP A 673 -17.05 -23.71 -25.31
N GLY A 674 -16.08 -22.80 -25.40
CA GLY A 674 -14.66 -23.09 -25.33
C GLY A 674 -14.08 -23.19 -23.93
N CYS A 675 -14.85 -22.94 -22.88
CA CYS A 675 -14.32 -22.86 -21.50
C CYS A 675 -13.68 -24.17 -21.02
N MET A 676 -12.50 -24.03 -20.40
CA MET A 676 -11.77 -25.08 -19.71
C MET A 676 -11.30 -24.59 -18.33
N CYS A 677 -11.33 -25.52 -17.38
CA CYS A 677 -10.58 -25.45 -16.14
C CYS A 677 -9.33 -26.34 -16.25
N PHE A 678 -8.24 -25.95 -15.57
CA PHE A 678 -6.99 -26.71 -15.51
C PHE A 678 -6.74 -27.20 -14.10
N VAL A 679 -6.75 -28.52 -13.88
CA VAL A 679 -6.48 -29.13 -12.57
C VAL A 679 -5.02 -29.53 -12.48
N LEU A 680 -4.30 -29.01 -11.48
CA LEU A 680 -2.90 -29.36 -11.28
C LEU A 680 -2.75 -30.79 -10.74
N ARG A 681 -1.89 -31.57 -11.38
CA ARG A 681 -1.56 -32.97 -11.07
C ARG A 681 -0.04 -33.15 -10.98
N GLY A 682 0.39 -34.15 -10.20
CA GLY A 682 1.78 -34.58 -10.07
C GLY A 682 2.13 -34.97 -8.63
N PRO A 683 3.33 -35.51 -8.39
CA PRO A 683 3.80 -35.88 -7.06
C PRO A 683 4.01 -34.63 -6.20
N ASP A 684 3.45 -34.64 -4.99
CA ASP A 684 3.49 -33.54 -4.02
C ASP A 684 2.89 -32.21 -4.54
N ALA A 685 2.08 -32.27 -5.62
CA ALA A 685 1.41 -31.10 -6.16
C ALA A 685 0.36 -30.56 -5.16
N PRO A 686 0.27 -29.24 -4.92
CA PRO A 686 -0.83 -28.67 -4.17
C PRO A 686 -2.14 -28.89 -4.95
N LYS A 687 -3.22 -29.21 -4.23
CA LYS A 687 -4.55 -29.32 -4.82
C LYS A 687 -5.00 -27.95 -5.33
N ALA A 688 -4.91 -27.73 -6.62
CA ALA A 688 -5.23 -26.47 -7.27
C ALA A 688 -6.03 -26.70 -8.57
N VAL A 689 -6.99 -25.82 -8.82
CA VAL A 689 -7.70 -25.72 -10.10
C VAL A 689 -7.76 -24.25 -10.55
N PHE A 690 -7.36 -24.01 -11.79
CA PHE A 690 -7.47 -22.72 -12.48
C PHE A 690 -8.75 -22.75 -13.29
N THR A 691 -9.66 -21.82 -13.02
CA THR A 691 -11.07 -21.96 -13.43
C THR A 691 -11.52 -20.98 -14.52
N GLY A 692 -10.69 -20.00 -14.85
CA GLY A 692 -11.07 -18.87 -15.71
C GLY A 692 -12.41 -18.31 -15.25
N ASP A 693 -13.30 -18.06 -16.22
CA ASP A 693 -14.65 -17.55 -15.95
C ASP A 693 -15.70 -18.62 -15.69
N THR A 694 -15.31 -19.89 -15.57
CA THR A 694 -16.24 -20.95 -15.15
C THR A 694 -16.73 -20.71 -13.72
N LEU A 695 -15.82 -20.37 -12.81
CA LEU A 695 -16.10 -20.21 -11.39
C LEU A 695 -15.28 -19.04 -10.84
N LEU A 696 -15.95 -18.07 -10.23
CA LEU A 696 -15.33 -16.90 -9.61
C LEU A 696 -15.59 -16.94 -8.10
N ILE A 697 -14.78 -16.23 -7.30
CA ILE A 697 -14.92 -16.27 -5.84
C ILE A 697 -16.28 -15.65 -5.43
N ARG A 698 -17.17 -16.46 -4.87
CA ARG A 698 -18.58 -16.12 -4.61
C ARG A 698 -19.33 -15.61 -5.86
N GLY A 699 -18.99 -16.14 -7.05
CA GLY A 699 -19.64 -15.81 -8.32
C GLY A 699 -19.35 -16.83 -9.42
N CYS A 700 -19.53 -16.41 -10.67
CA CYS A 700 -19.19 -17.14 -11.89
C CYS A 700 -19.13 -16.13 -13.06
N GLY A 701 -18.57 -16.53 -14.20
CA GLY A 701 -18.69 -15.78 -15.45
C GLY A 701 -20.15 -15.63 -15.87
N ARG A 702 -20.42 -14.57 -16.62
CA ARG A 702 -21.75 -14.26 -17.18
C ARG A 702 -22.07 -15.16 -18.39
N THR A 703 -23.33 -15.25 -18.80
CA THR A 703 -23.75 -16.24 -19.83
C THR A 703 -24.70 -15.63 -20.87
N ASP A 704 -24.62 -14.32 -21.08
CA ASP A 704 -25.56 -13.54 -21.91
C ASP A 704 -25.00 -13.13 -23.28
N PHE A 705 -23.75 -13.49 -23.60
CA PHE A 705 -23.10 -13.24 -24.90
C PHE A 705 -22.26 -14.44 -25.37
N GLN A 706 -21.61 -14.31 -26.54
CA GLN A 706 -20.85 -15.36 -27.22
C GLN A 706 -21.67 -16.65 -27.40
N GLN A 707 -21.44 -17.67 -26.57
CA GLN A 707 -22.16 -18.96 -26.56
C GLN A 707 -22.58 -19.34 -25.13
N GLY A 708 -22.89 -18.35 -24.29
CA GLY A 708 -23.23 -18.56 -22.89
C GLY A 708 -24.50 -19.38 -22.66
N ASP A 709 -24.45 -20.32 -21.71
CA ASP A 709 -25.56 -21.14 -21.25
C ASP A 709 -25.46 -21.35 -19.72
N ALA A 710 -26.35 -20.68 -18.98
CA ALA A 710 -26.44 -20.81 -17.52
C ALA A 710 -26.83 -22.22 -17.04
N SER A 711 -27.66 -22.94 -17.79
CA SER A 711 -28.07 -24.31 -17.45
C SER A 711 -26.86 -25.24 -17.49
N ARG A 712 -26.04 -25.12 -18.54
CA ARG A 712 -24.82 -25.91 -18.75
C ARG A 712 -23.70 -25.51 -17.79
N LEU A 713 -23.53 -24.20 -17.53
CA LEU A 713 -22.57 -23.70 -16.54
C LEU A 713 -22.85 -24.25 -15.14
N TYR A 714 -24.12 -24.24 -14.72
CA TYR A 714 -24.53 -24.80 -13.43
C TYR A 714 -24.19 -26.29 -13.33
N ASP A 715 -24.58 -27.07 -14.34
CA ASP A 715 -24.35 -28.52 -14.37
C ASP A 715 -22.85 -28.83 -14.31
N VAL A 716 -22.02 -28.17 -15.13
CA VAL A 716 -20.61 -28.52 -15.24
C VAL A 716 -19.80 -28.12 -13.99
N VAL A 717 -20.14 -27.01 -13.35
CA VAL A 717 -19.54 -26.65 -12.05
C VAL A 717 -19.88 -27.70 -10.99
N HIS A 718 -21.15 -28.13 -10.90
CA HIS A 718 -21.58 -29.13 -9.93
C HIS A 718 -21.00 -30.53 -10.20
N GLN A 719 -20.91 -30.93 -11.47
CA GLN A 719 -20.47 -32.28 -11.88
C GLN A 719 -18.95 -32.44 -11.95
N LYS A 720 -18.19 -31.37 -12.25
CA LYS A 720 -16.73 -31.44 -12.46
C LYS A 720 -15.88 -30.67 -11.46
N ILE A 721 -16.34 -29.51 -10.96
CA ILE A 721 -15.53 -28.65 -10.09
C ILE A 721 -15.86 -28.90 -8.61
N PHE A 722 -17.15 -28.97 -8.25
CA PHE A 722 -17.57 -29.31 -6.89
C PHE A 722 -17.39 -30.80 -6.54
N THR A 723 -17.02 -31.65 -7.49
CA THR A 723 -16.59 -33.05 -7.24
C THR A 723 -15.11 -33.18 -6.90
N LEU A 724 -14.31 -32.10 -7.02
CA LEU A 724 -12.93 -32.07 -6.54
C LEU A 724 -12.89 -32.09 -4.99
N PRO A 725 -11.76 -32.52 -4.37
CA PRO A 725 -11.59 -32.49 -2.92
C PRO A 725 -11.86 -31.10 -2.33
N GLU A 726 -12.48 -31.04 -1.15
CA GLU A 726 -12.99 -29.79 -0.59
C GLU A 726 -11.89 -28.76 -0.28
N ASP A 727 -10.68 -29.24 0.02
CA ASP A 727 -9.48 -28.43 0.25
C ASP A 727 -8.74 -28.01 -1.04
N THR A 728 -9.28 -28.33 -2.21
CA THR A 728 -8.74 -27.87 -3.50
C THR A 728 -8.90 -26.36 -3.62
N LYS A 729 -7.79 -25.65 -3.83
CA LYS A 729 -7.74 -24.21 -4.08
C LYS A 729 -8.28 -23.88 -5.46
N ILE A 730 -9.12 -22.85 -5.52
CA ILE A 730 -9.72 -22.31 -6.74
C ILE A 730 -9.04 -20.98 -7.07
N TYR A 731 -8.48 -20.93 -8.27
CA TYR A 731 -7.81 -19.78 -8.88
C TYR A 731 -8.71 -19.26 -10.03
N PRO A 732 -9.43 -18.14 -9.86
CA PRO A 732 -10.45 -17.64 -10.80
C PRO A 732 -9.85 -16.78 -11.93
N GLY A 733 -10.60 -16.55 -13.01
CA GLY A 733 -10.21 -15.57 -14.05
C GLY A 733 -10.22 -14.12 -13.54
N HIS A 734 -11.15 -13.77 -12.64
CA HIS A 734 -11.32 -12.42 -12.10
C HIS A 734 -11.73 -12.39 -10.61
N ASP A 735 -11.42 -11.29 -9.92
CA ASP A 735 -12.14 -10.88 -8.70
C ASP A 735 -12.20 -9.35 -8.55
N TYR A 736 -13.42 -8.81 -8.52
CA TYR A 736 -13.67 -7.37 -8.41
C TYR A 736 -13.76 -6.87 -6.95
N LYS A 737 -13.26 -7.64 -5.99
CA LYS A 737 -13.27 -7.33 -4.53
C LYS A 737 -11.90 -7.53 -3.87
N GLY A 738 -10.82 -7.71 -4.65
CA GLY A 738 -9.45 -7.87 -4.14
C GLY A 738 -9.17 -9.21 -3.47
N ARG A 739 -9.92 -10.27 -3.83
CA ARG A 739 -9.72 -11.64 -3.33
C ARG A 739 -8.99 -12.47 -4.37
N ASN A 740 -8.02 -13.26 -3.93
CA ASN A 740 -7.07 -13.91 -4.84
C ASN A 740 -7.40 -15.40 -5.07
N VAL A 741 -7.76 -16.12 -4.01
CA VAL A 741 -7.96 -17.58 -4.00
C VAL A 741 -9.13 -17.94 -3.07
N SER A 742 -9.88 -18.99 -3.39
CA SER A 742 -10.80 -19.65 -2.45
C SER A 742 -10.66 -21.18 -2.54
N THR A 743 -11.64 -21.95 -2.04
CA THR A 743 -11.61 -23.41 -2.01
C THR A 743 -12.96 -24.01 -2.42
N VAL A 744 -12.96 -25.27 -2.86
CA VAL A 744 -14.19 -26.00 -3.20
C VAL A 744 -15.17 -26.05 -2.01
N ALA A 745 -14.66 -26.25 -0.79
CA ALA A 745 -15.46 -26.20 0.44
C ALA A 745 -16.22 -24.86 0.60
N GLU A 746 -15.50 -23.75 0.38
CA GLU A 746 -16.06 -22.42 0.55
C GLU A 746 -17.07 -22.07 -0.55
N GLU A 747 -16.76 -22.35 -1.82
CA GLU A 747 -17.67 -22.02 -2.92
C GLU A 747 -18.95 -22.86 -2.86
N LYS A 748 -18.87 -24.16 -2.52
CA LYS A 748 -20.05 -24.99 -2.21
C LYS A 748 -20.93 -24.42 -1.09
N LYS A 749 -20.34 -23.74 -0.11
CA LYS A 749 -21.04 -23.28 1.09
C LYS A 749 -21.54 -21.85 1.00
N PHE A 750 -20.84 -21.00 0.25
CA PHE A 750 -20.99 -19.55 0.33
C PHE A 750 -21.21 -18.86 -1.03
N ASN A 751 -21.11 -19.53 -2.17
CA ASN A 751 -21.32 -18.90 -3.48
C ASN A 751 -22.80 -18.54 -3.70
N PRO A 752 -23.22 -17.25 -3.65
CA PRO A 752 -24.62 -16.87 -3.63
C PRO A 752 -25.37 -17.16 -4.95
N ARG A 753 -24.64 -17.51 -6.02
CA ARG A 753 -25.25 -17.97 -7.27
C ARG A 753 -25.34 -19.50 -7.28
N LEU A 754 -24.22 -20.18 -7.07
CA LEU A 754 -24.11 -21.63 -7.25
C LEU A 754 -24.66 -22.46 -6.08
N THR A 755 -24.90 -21.88 -4.90
CA THR A 755 -25.65 -22.57 -3.81
C THR A 755 -27.15 -22.59 -4.02
N GLN A 756 -27.67 -21.88 -5.02
CA GLN A 756 -29.09 -21.96 -5.40
C GLN A 756 -29.39 -23.29 -6.09
N ASN A 757 -30.68 -23.64 -6.20
CA ASN A 757 -31.09 -24.66 -7.15
C ASN A 757 -30.90 -24.16 -8.60
N LYS A 758 -30.86 -25.10 -9.55
CA LYS A 758 -30.58 -24.80 -10.97
C LYS A 758 -31.52 -23.73 -11.57
N GLU A 759 -32.80 -23.79 -11.23
CA GLU A 759 -33.81 -22.84 -11.70
C GLU A 759 -33.56 -21.42 -11.17
N GLY A 760 -33.27 -21.28 -9.88
CA GLY A 760 -32.90 -20.01 -9.25
C GLY A 760 -31.60 -19.44 -9.82
N PHE A 761 -30.60 -20.30 -10.07
CA PHE A 761 -29.37 -19.90 -10.76
C PHE A 761 -29.64 -19.37 -12.16
N ILE A 762 -30.36 -20.11 -13.02
CA ILE A 762 -30.68 -19.69 -14.39
C ILE A 762 -31.39 -18.33 -14.39
N LYS A 763 -32.39 -18.15 -13.52
CA LYS A 763 -33.08 -16.87 -13.37
C LYS A 763 -32.13 -15.76 -12.92
N THR A 764 -31.31 -16.01 -11.89
CA THR A 764 -30.31 -15.04 -11.40
C THR A 764 -29.36 -14.60 -12.52
N MET A 765 -28.92 -15.54 -13.37
CA MET A 765 -28.01 -15.25 -14.49
C MET A 765 -28.69 -14.46 -15.62
N GLN A 766 -29.96 -14.75 -15.94
CA GLN A 766 -30.75 -14.00 -16.91
C GLN A 766 -31.07 -12.57 -16.45
N ASP A 767 -31.21 -12.36 -15.14
CA ASP A 767 -31.44 -11.04 -14.53
C ASP A 767 -30.16 -10.21 -14.34
N LEU A 768 -28.97 -10.71 -14.75
CA LEU A 768 -27.71 -9.95 -14.75
C LEU A 768 -27.69 -8.88 -15.86
N LYS A 769 -28.33 -7.73 -15.59
CA LYS A 769 -28.35 -6.53 -16.44
C LYS A 769 -27.00 -5.80 -16.49
N LEU A 770 -25.95 -6.51 -16.91
CA LEU A 770 -24.58 -6.02 -16.99
C LEU A 770 -24.35 -5.28 -18.32
N PRO A 771 -23.49 -4.24 -18.34
CA PRO A 771 -23.14 -3.55 -19.58
C PRO A 771 -22.44 -4.48 -20.58
N TYR A 772 -22.49 -4.14 -21.86
CA TYR A 772 -21.70 -4.81 -22.90
C TYR A 772 -20.20 -4.73 -22.58
N PRO A 773 -19.40 -5.81 -22.75
CA PRO A 773 -17.97 -5.76 -22.46
C PRO A 773 -17.26 -4.81 -23.42
N LYS A 774 -16.49 -3.86 -22.87
CA LYS A 774 -15.94 -2.73 -23.63
C LYS A 774 -15.02 -3.14 -24.79
N MET A 775 -14.30 -4.26 -24.64
CA MET A 775 -13.33 -4.74 -25.62
C MET A 775 -13.88 -5.86 -26.51
N MET A 776 -15.13 -6.30 -26.38
CA MET A 776 -15.61 -7.53 -27.03
C MET A 776 -15.42 -7.53 -28.56
N ASP A 777 -15.66 -6.39 -29.20
CA ASP A 777 -15.56 -6.21 -30.65
C ASP A 777 -14.11 -6.21 -31.17
N GLU A 778 -13.12 -6.01 -30.30
CA GLU A 778 -11.68 -6.04 -30.61
C GLU A 778 -11.03 -7.34 -30.13
N ALA A 779 -11.33 -7.73 -28.88
CA ALA A 779 -10.78 -8.88 -28.18
C ALA A 779 -11.19 -10.21 -28.82
N VAL A 780 -12.48 -10.43 -29.10
CA VAL A 780 -12.92 -11.73 -29.64
C VAL A 780 -12.32 -11.99 -31.03
N PRO A 781 -12.32 -11.04 -32.00
CA PRO A 781 -11.67 -11.25 -33.29
C PRO A 781 -10.16 -11.51 -33.18
N ALA A 782 -9.42 -10.75 -32.34
CA ALA A 782 -8.00 -10.95 -32.14
C ALA A 782 -7.70 -12.31 -31.47
N ASN A 783 -8.46 -12.69 -30.44
CA ASN A 783 -8.29 -13.94 -29.73
C ASN A 783 -8.63 -15.17 -30.59
N LEU A 784 -9.56 -15.05 -31.55
CA LEU A 784 -9.81 -16.08 -32.56
C LEU A 784 -8.58 -16.39 -33.43
N VAL A 785 -7.60 -15.47 -33.51
CA VAL A 785 -6.31 -15.66 -34.20
C VAL A 785 -5.10 -15.65 -33.23
N CYS A 786 -5.31 -16.01 -31.97
CA CYS A 786 -4.28 -16.13 -30.92
C CYS A 786 -3.67 -14.78 -30.46
N GLY A 787 -4.41 -13.68 -30.58
CA GLY A 787 -3.97 -12.34 -30.17
C GLY A 787 -2.97 -11.69 -31.13
N VAL A 788 -3.22 -11.85 -32.44
CA VAL A 788 -2.37 -11.37 -33.56
C VAL A 788 -3.11 -10.34 -34.39
#